data_AF-A0AAE1GP82-F1
#
_entry.id   AF-A0AAE1GP82-F1
#
_cell.length_a   1.000
_cell.length_b   1.000
_cell.length_c   1.000
_cell.angle_alpha   90.00
_cell.angle_beta   90.00
_cell.angle_gamma   90.00
#
_symmetry.space_group_name_H-M   'P 1'
#
loop_
_entity.id
_entity.type
_entity.pdbx_description
1 polymer ?
#
loop_
_entity_poly.entity_id
_entity_poly.type
_entity_poly.pdbx_seq_one_letter_code
_entity_poly.pdbx_strand_id
1 'polypeptide(L)'
;MLGDYIPTSPPAYSAFYSNSFEGQGHHGGSAILVRRDIPCTSLELDTPLQAVAVKVFMDRPYTVCSLYLPPSVTVERGDLNHLVRDLPSPFILLGDFNGRHPLWGDSSVNPRGVLLASFIEDEELGVLNTGDVTHFNSPTGTFTAIDISLCSPSALLDFTWRVLPALYGSDHFPILLEGNRYEPQSRLPRWKLEKADWQFFRELTSSVSSVADFGSSDEAVTYFIDMLHSAALNSIPRTSGYFPKRPVPWWSSVCTTAVREKRAAFSRLRRNRGDPTLLEDFRRARARARRVLKEARRASWKAYVSSINTKTPLSQVFRRVRKMAGKFSPSSPPVLKVNGIKIMDGLTVANTMAEAFAKVSSRDSRPLAVRHELRAKEHTVLDFTGNENESYNHIFTLRDLHSALSLCGDTSPGPDNIPYAMLRHLGEEAISFLLAVYNRIWMEGVFPSGWRAATILPFLKPGKDSGVALNYRPIALTSCLCKLFEKMVNVRLVYFLERGDFLSPSQSGFRKYRSTTDALVRLEAAACEAFARHQHLVCVFFDLEKAYDTTWQYGILQQLHLYGLRGRLPRFLKEFLSGRSFSVRVGTTHSASVAQEEGVPQGSVLSVTLFAVAINAIASSLPDGIANSPYVDDLAVWFAASRMSVAEQRMQLALDRVSRWTDSHGFRFSPSKTVAMHFCRIRGIHPDPDLFMYGHRIRCVEETRFLGLLFDKRLTWVPHLRTLKVSCLKALNLLRVLSHTSWGADRATLLRLYHVVIRSKLDYGCEVYSSATDARLRVLDPVHHAGVRLATGAFRSSPIPSLLVDANEPPLDLRRQSLMVRCWHRLHRLPDTLPCLAVSSDIMSQYYLLHSRAPWPFGFRVRKAMEEMGIDDFQICPVRVPRVAPWLLPEVFPCTCFTDKKEFLPPPVARSLFLEHAFTHRESLPVYTDGSNDSCSALQALCNFNSSHPLVLAILEWLVLLGRRGRKVTFCWVPAHVGVDGNERADALAKAVVSNSRPPARHHPVPAVDLRPYIDATVRSCWQDRWDAIGANKLRDIRQRLGLWSFSGLSRRWETALVRLRIGHTLLTHGFLMERAHPPYCDDCLVPLTVRHLIVECPSPGDLRRRHLSEYRKGDGSYSLFQVLGEEDCCVGGNTLSYVEEAGLLHKL
;
A
#
# COMPACT_ATOMS: atom_id res chain seq x y z
N MET A 1 -11.93 -38.63 3.83
CA MET A 1 -10.73 -37.79 4.03
C MET A 1 -11.13 -36.41 4.58
N LEU A 2 -11.50 -36.35 5.86
CA LEU A 2 -11.73 -35.12 6.61
C LEU A 2 -10.88 -35.21 7.89
N GLY A 3 -9.57 -35.35 7.71
CA GLY A 3 -8.58 -35.17 8.78
C GLY A 3 -7.95 -33.79 8.62
N ASP A 4 -7.74 -33.09 9.73
CA ASP A 4 -7.00 -31.82 9.87
C ASP A 4 -7.70 -30.52 9.47
N TYR A 5 -8.97 -30.35 9.86
CA TYR A 5 -9.56 -29.01 9.94
C TYR A 5 -9.27 -28.39 11.31
N ILE A 6 -8.15 -27.67 11.42
CA ILE A 6 -8.00 -26.66 12.49
C ILE A 6 -9.09 -25.60 12.22
N PRO A 7 -10.04 -25.34 13.15
CA PRO A 7 -11.05 -24.32 12.95
C PRO A 7 -10.38 -22.96 12.82
N THR A 8 -10.35 -22.39 11.62
CA THR A 8 -9.93 -20.99 11.47
C THR A 8 -10.96 -20.10 12.14
N SER A 9 -10.56 -19.34 13.14
CA SER A 9 -11.42 -18.37 13.85
C SER A 9 -12.25 -17.53 12.86
N PRO A 10 -13.56 -17.32 13.10
CA PRO A 10 -14.36 -16.42 12.30
C PRO A 10 -13.70 -15.04 12.14
N PRO A 11 -13.81 -14.39 10.97
CA PRO A 11 -13.28 -13.05 10.78
C PRO A 11 -13.82 -12.07 11.84
N ALA A 12 -12.94 -11.31 12.46
CA ALA A 12 -13.18 -10.40 13.59
C ALA A 12 -13.27 -11.03 14.99
N TYR A 13 -12.97 -12.32 15.15
CA TYR A 13 -12.88 -12.97 16.47
C TYR A 13 -11.46 -13.50 16.76
N SER A 14 -11.09 -13.50 18.03
CA SER A 14 -9.98 -14.24 18.61
C SER A 14 -10.54 -15.56 19.12
N ALA A 15 -9.91 -16.68 18.77
CA ALA A 15 -10.34 -18.01 19.20
C ALA A 15 -9.36 -18.58 20.21
N PHE A 16 -9.88 -19.03 21.33
CA PHE A 16 -9.17 -19.77 22.37
C PHE A 16 -9.83 -21.15 22.44
N TYR A 17 -9.06 -22.22 22.44
CA TYR A 17 -9.61 -23.57 22.41
C TYR A 17 -8.70 -24.54 23.15
N SER A 18 -9.30 -25.62 23.64
CA SER A 18 -8.62 -26.79 24.19
C SER A 18 -9.03 -28.01 23.36
N ASN A 19 -8.05 -28.72 22.79
CA ASN A 19 -8.24 -29.96 22.04
C ASN A 19 -7.52 -31.10 22.76
N SER A 20 -8.13 -32.27 22.83
CA SER A 20 -7.42 -33.51 23.15
C SER A 20 -6.62 -33.96 21.92
N PHE A 21 -5.29 -33.94 22.02
CA PHE A 21 -4.40 -34.67 21.11
C PHE A 21 -3.63 -35.68 21.94
N GLU A 22 -4.12 -36.92 21.97
CA GLU A 22 -3.36 -38.17 21.87
C GLU A 22 -4.31 -39.39 22.01
N GLY A 23 -4.37 -40.23 20.96
CA GLY A 23 -4.65 -41.66 21.10
C GLY A 23 -6.08 -42.22 21.12
N GLN A 24 -7.15 -41.44 21.38
CA GLN A 24 -8.52 -42.00 21.41
C GLN A 24 -9.45 -41.31 20.40
N GLY A 25 -10.11 -42.09 19.53
CA GLY A 25 -10.85 -41.65 18.35
C GLY A 25 -12.13 -40.80 18.57
N HIS A 26 -12.25 -40.07 19.67
CA HIS A 26 -13.36 -39.17 19.94
C HIS A 26 -12.94 -37.70 19.80
N HIS A 27 -13.40 -37.06 18.72
CA HIS A 27 -13.16 -35.64 18.46
C HIS A 27 -14.12 -34.76 19.30
N GLY A 28 -13.67 -34.29 20.47
CA GLY A 28 -14.37 -33.31 21.32
C GLY A 28 -13.46 -32.12 21.70
N GLY A 29 -14.04 -31.02 22.20
CA GLY A 29 -13.27 -29.87 22.67
C GLY A 29 -14.13 -28.66 23.06
N SER A 30 -13.51 -27.70 23.73
CA SER A 30 -14.14 -26.44 24.17
C SER A 30 -13.46 -25.24 23.51
N ALA A 31 -14.23 -24.20 23.17
CA ALA A 31 -13.70 -22.99 22.54
C ALA A 31 -14.45 -21.71 22.96
N ILE A 32 -13.69 -20.64 23.19
CA ILE A 32 -14.20 -19.28 23.39
C ILE A 32 -13.81 -18.40 22.20
N LEU A 33 -14.81 -17.73 21.63
CA LEU A 33 -14.62 -16.73 20.57
C LEU A 33 -14.88 -15.33 21.12
N VAL A 34 -13.83 -14.52 21.27
CA VAL A 34 -13.95 -13.13 21.72
C VAL A 34 -13.87 -12.18 20.52
N ARG A 35 -14.79 -11.21 20.43
CA ARG A 35 -14.76 -10.19 19.36
C ARG A 35 -13.46 -9.38 19.50
N ARG A 36 -12.72 -9.18 18.41
CA ARG A 36 -11.36 -8.60 18.48
C ARG A 36 -11.31 -7.19 19.05
N ASP A 37 -12.35 -6.40 18.94
CA ASP A 37 -12.46 -5.07 19.56
C ASP A 37 -12.71 -5.10 21.07
N ILE A 38 -12.82 -6.28 21.68
CA ILE A 38 -12.93 -6.47 23.13
C ILE A 38 -11.55 -6.93 23.66
N PRO A 39 -10.93 -6.18 24.60
CA PRO A 39 -9.71 -6.61 25.26
C PRO A 39 -9.92 -7.94 26.01
N CYS A 40 -9.03 -8.89 25.77
CA CYS A 40 -9.07 -10.18 26.45
C CYS A 40 -7.69 -10.83 26.56
N THR A 41 -7.55 -11.74 27.52
CA THR A 41 -6.34 -12.53 27.75
C THR A 41 -6.69 -13.95 28.16
N SER A 42 -6.01 -14.94 27.59
CA SER A 42 -6.14 -16.34 27.99
C SER A 42 -5.63 -16.55 29.42
N LEU A 43 -6.28 -17.46 30.12
CA LEU A 43 -5.86 -18.02 31.39
C LEU A 43 -5.42 -19.46 31.13
N GLU A 44 -4.22 -19.82 31.61
CA GLU A 44 -3.78 -21.22 31.58
C GLU A 44 -4.43 -21.93 32.77
N LEU A 45 -5.03 -23.09 32.50
CA LEU A 45 -5.73 -23.90 33.49
C LEU A 45 -4.96 -25.20 33.67
N ASP A 46 -4.73 -25.61 34.91
CA ASP A 46 -4.14 -26.91 35.21
C ASP A 46 -5.27 -27.92 35.51
N THR A 47 -5.89 -28.43 34.45
CA THR A 47 -7.05 -29.32 34.57
C THR A 47 -7.03 -30.43 33.53
N PRO A 48 -7.40 -31.67 33.89
CA PRO A 48 -7.61 -32.74 32.92
C PRO A 48 -8.91 -32.57 32.12
N LEU A 49 -9.77 -31.62 32.50
CA LEU A 49 -11.06 -31.37 31.87
C LEU A 49 -10.90 -30.59 30.55
N GLN A 50 -11.85 -30.77 29.63
CA GLN A 50 -11.86 -30.01 28.37
C GLN A 50 -12.40 -28.59 28.62
N ALA A 51 -11.56 -27.75 29.20
CA ALA A 51 -11.86 -26.38 29.58
C ALA A 51 -10.96 -25.36 28.88
N VAL A 52 -11.49 -24.16 28.64
CA VAL A 52 -10.69 -23.00 28.24
C VAL A 52 -11.23 -21.76 28.95
N ALA A 53 -10.33 -20.97 29.54
CA ALA A 53 -10.70 -19.75 30.24
C ALA A 53 -10.04 -18.51 29.61
N VAL A 54 -10.82 -17.42 29.56
CA VAL A 54 -10.40 -16.14 29.02
C VAL A 54 -10.92 -15.04 29.93
N LYS A 55 -10.02 -14.16 30.37
CA LYS A 55 -10.39 -12.93 31.06
C LYS A 55 -10.78 -11.88 30.03
N VAL A 56 -12.00 -11.36 30.11
CA VAL A 56 -12.59 -10.39 29.18
C VAL A 56 -12.91 -9.09 29.93
N PHE A 57 -12.61 -7.95 29.33
CA PHE A 57 -12.91 -6.64 29.92
C PHE A 57 -14.17 -6.03 29.30
N MET A 58 -15.20 -5.83 30.12
CA MET A 58 -16.44 -5.15 29.74
C MET A 58 -16.55 -3.82 30.52
N ASP A 59 -17.55 -3.67 31.39
CA ASP A 59 -17.63 -2.64 32.42
C ASP A 59 -16.63 -2.89 33.56
N ARG A 60 -16.39 -4.16 33.86
CA ARG A 60 -15.33 -4.66 34.75
C ARG A 60 -14.73 -5.96 34.19
N PRO A 61 -13.61 -6.49 34.72
CA PRO A 61 -13.04 -7.74 34.23
C PRO A 61 -13.86 -8.95 34.69
N TYR A 62 -14.21 -9.84 33.76
CA TYR A 62 -14.82 -11.15 34.06
C TYR A 62 -13.94 -12.28 33.53
N THR A 63 -13.84 -13.37 34.28
CA THR A 63 -13.23 -14.61 33.81
C THR A 63 -14.32 -15.49 33.20
N VAL A 64 -14.27 -15.72 31.89
CA VAL A 64 -15.21 -16.61 31.19
C VAL A 64 -14.51 -17.94 30.96
N CYS A 65 -15.04 -19.01 31.53
CA CYS A 65 -14.58 -20.37 31.32
C CYS A 65 -15.62 -21.16 30.52
N SER A 66 -15.18 -21.82 29.46
CA SER A 66 -16.02 -22.74 28.69
C SER A 66 -15.57 -24.17 28.95
N LEU A 67 -16.49 -25.02 29.40
CA LEU A 67 -16.24 -26.40 29.79
C LEU A 67 -17.09 -27.36 28.95
N TYR A 68 -16.47 -28.42 28.45
CA TYR A 68 -17.18 -29.54 27.83
C TYR A 68 -16.92 -30.82 28.62
N LEU A 69 -17.99 -31.49 29.06
CA LEU A 69 -17.91 -32.79 29.73
C LEU A 69 -18.48 -33.88 28.82
N PRO A 70 -17.64 -34.68 28.14
CA PRO A 70 -18.12 -35.72 27.23
C PRO A 70 -19.01 -36.73 27.95
N PRO A 71 -20.10 -37.22 27.34
CA PRO A 71 -21.05 -38.11 28.01
C PRO A 71 -20.46 -39.47 28.39
N SER A 72 -19.40 -39.93 27.70
CA SER A 72 -18.74 -41.21 27.93
C SER A 72 -17.60 -41.18 28.95
N VAL A 73 -17.19 -39.99 29.43
CA VAL A 73 -16.04 -39.83 30.35
C VAL A 73 -16.53 -39.74 31.79
N THR A 74 -15.93 -40.50 32.70
CA THR A 74 -16.16 -40.34 34.15
C THR A 74 -15.52 -39.03 34.62
N VAL A 75 -16.30 -38.18 35.29
CA VAL A 75 -15.83 -36.88 35.80
C VAL A 75 -15.75 -36.98 37.32
N GLU A 76 -14.58 -36.67 37.88
CA GLU A 76 -14.39 -36.65 39.32
C GLU A 76 -14.72 -35.27 39.89
N ARG A 77 -15.22 -35.23 41.13
CA ARG A 77 -15.55 -33.97 41.81
C ARG A 77 -14.31 -33.10 42.07
N GLY A 78 -13.18 -33.73 42.40
CA GLY A 78 -11.91 -33.03 42.66
C GLY A 78 -11.46 -32.16 41.48
N ASP A 79 -11.60 -32.66 40.25
CA ASP A 79 -11.23 -31.93 39.04
C ASP A 79 -12.06 -30.65 38.83
N LEU A 80 -13.36 -30.70 39.15
CA LEU A 80 -14.26 -29.54 39.06
C LEU A 80 -13.94 -28.49 40.13
N ASN A 81 -13.65 -28.93 41.36
CA ASN A 81 -13.28 -28.04 42.47
C ASN A 81 -11.94 -27.34 42.17
N HIS A 82 -10.96 -28.07 41.67
CA HIS A 82 -9.68 -27.51 41.23
C HIS A 82 -9.86 -26.49 40.12
N LEU A 83 -10.69 -26.80 39.10
CA LEU A 83 -10.99 -25.87 38.02
C LEU A 83 -11.56 -24.55 38.52
N VAL A 84 -12.53 -24.56 39.45
CA VAL A 84 -13.14 -23.32 39.97
C VAL A 84 -12.14 -22.49 40.78
N ARG A 85 -11.29 -23.14 41.59
CA ARG A 85 -10.24 -22.45 42.36
C ARG A 85 -9.26 -21.69 41.47
N ASP A 86 -9.00 -22.21 40.27
CA ASP A 86 -8.15 -21.57 39.27
C ASP A 86 -8.81 -20.35 38.58
N LEU A 87 -10.13 -20.15 38.72
CA LEU A 87 -10.85 -19.06 38.05
C LEU A 87 -10.92 -17.79 38.93
N PRO A 88 -10.27 -16.68 38.55
CA PRO A 88 -10.37 -15.44 39.30
C PRO A 88 -11.79 -14.86 39.25
N SER A 89 -12.36 -14.55 40.43
CA SER A 89 -13.66 -13.87 40.54
C SER A 89 -13.59 -12.40 40.06
N PRO A 90 -14.67 -11.85 39.47
CA PRO A 90 -15.91 -12.52 39.11
C PRO A 90 -15.72 -13.46 37.89
N PHE A 91 -16.22 -14.69 37.99
CA PHE A 91 -16.14 -15.67 36.90
C PHE A 91 -17.51 -16.22 36.48
N ILE A 92 -17.57 -16.72 35.24
CA ILE A 92 -18.72 -17.40 34.65
C ILE A 92 -18.21 -18.68 34.00
N LEU A 93 -18.84 -19.80 34.34
CA LEU A 93 -18.53 -21.14 33.85
C LEU A 93 -19.69 -21.64 32.98
N LEU A 94 -19.42 -21.88 31.71
CA LEU A 94 -20.43 -22.13 30.67
C LEU A 94 -20.11 -23.41 29.89
N GLY A 95 -21.12 -24.16 29.46
CA GLY A 95 -20.93 -25.16 28.40
C GLY A 95 -21.87 -26.34 28.48
N ASP A 96 -21.53 -27.41 27.77
CA ASP A 96 -22.29 -28.66 27.76
C ASP A 96 -21.71 -29.63 28.79
N PHE A 97 -22.47 -29.80 29.87
CA PHE A 97 -22.09 -30.64 30.99
C PHE A 97 -22.61 -32.07 30.86
N ASN A 98 -23.56 -32.34 29.94
CA ASN A 98 -24.27 -33.62 29.84
C ASN A 98 -24.91 -34.09 31.17
N GLY A 99 -25.14 -33.16 32.11
CA GLY A 99 -25.79 -33.41 33.41
C GLY A 99 -27.27 -33.03 33.37
N ARG A 100 -28.13 -33.89 33.87
CA ARG A 100 -29.59 -33.67 33.93
C ARG A 100 -30.02 -33.55 35.38
N HIS A 101 -30.62 -32.43 35.75
CA HIS A 101 -31.16 -32.19 37.09
C HIS A 101 -32.24 -31.08 37.06
N PRO A 102 -33.27 -31.14 37.92
CA PRO A 102 -34.29 -30.10 38.05
C PRO A 102 -33.74 -28.71 38.39
N LEU A 103 -32.59 -28.64 39.09
CA LEU A 103 -31.97 -27.39 39.54
C LEU A 103 -31.71 -26.38 38.40
N TRP A 104 -31.46 -26.85 37.18
CA TRP A 104 -31.27 -26.01 35.99
C TRP A 104 -32.30 -26.28 34.88
N GLY A 105 -33.39 -26.99 35.21
CA GLY A 105 -34.57 -27.12 34.35
C GLY A 105 -34.77 -28.43 33.59
N ASP A 106 -33.97 -29.49 33.84
CA ASP A 106 -34.24 -30.78 33.20
C ASP A 106 -35.32 -31.56 33.95
N SER A 107 -36.22 -32.21 33.21
CA SER A 107 -37.29 -33.05 33.79
C SER A 107 -36.79 -34.40 34.32
N SER A 108 -35.55 -34.78 33.99
CA SER A 108 -34.93 -36.04 34.39
C SER A 108 -33.65 -35.80 35.19
N VAL A 109 -33.26 -36.79 35.99
CA VAL A 109 -32.01 -36.77 36.75
C VAL A 109 -31.09 -37.87 36.22
N ASN A 110 -29.80 -37.57 36.05
CA ASN A 110 -28.77 -38.57 35.80
C ASN A 110 -27.63 -38.47 36.84
N PRO A 111 -26.75 -39.50 36.96
CA PRO A 111 -25.69 -39.50 37.97
C PRO A 111 -24.78 -38.27 37.90
N ARG A 112 -24.50 -37.79 36.68
CA ARG A 112 -23.70 -36.57 36.46
C ARG A 112 -24.41 -35.31 36.97
N GLY A 113 -25.73 -35.23 36.81
CA GLY A 113 -26.53 -34.12 37.34
C GLY A 113 -26.54 -34.08 38.87
N VAL A 114 -26.58 -35.24 39.54
CA VAL A 114 -26.46 -35.29 41.01
C VAL A 114 -25.07 -34.80 41.45
N LEU A 115 -24.01 -35.23 40.78
CA LEU A 115 -22.65 -34.78 41.05
C LEU A 115 -22.51 -33.26 40.88
N LEU A 116 -23.06 -32.70 39.81
CA LEU A 116 -23.00 -31.26 39.54
C LEU A 116 -23.85 -30.44 40.52
N ALA A 117 -24.99 -30.96 40.97
CA ALA A 117 -25.80 -30.30 42.00
C ALA A 117 -25.03 -30.19 43.32
N SER A 118 -24.36 -31.26 43.76
CA SER A 118 -23.50 -31.21 44.95
C SER A 118 -22.31 -30.26 44.78
N PHE A 119 -21.70 -30.21 43.60
CA PHE A 119 -20.60 -29.30 43.30
C PHE A 119 -21.02 -27.82 43.35
N ILE A 120 -22.23 -27.49 42.87
CA ILE A 120 -22.77 -26.13 42.94
C ILE A 120 -22.98 -25.68 44.39
N GLU A 121 -23.45 -26.57 45.25
CA GLU A 121 -23.66 -26.30 46.67
C GLU A 121 -22.32 -26.16 47.43
N ASP A 122 -21.38 -27.09 47.21
CA ASP A 122 -20.07 -27.12 47.88
C ASP A 122 -19.21 -25.88 47.57
N GLU A 123 -19.24 -25.38 46.32
CA GLU A 123 -18.44 -24.22 45.87
C GLU A 123 -19.26 -22.90 45.84
N GLU A 124 -20.44 -22.89 46.45
CA GLU A 124 -21.35 -21.73 46.56
C GLU A 124 -21.62 -21.02 45.21
N LEU A 125 -21.83 -21.78 44.14
CA LEU A 125 -21.99 -21.25 42.79
C LEU A 125 -23.42 -20.77 42.53
N GLY A 126 -23.56 -19.65 41.82
CA GLY A 126 -24.84 -19.17 41.31
C GLY A 126 -25.24 -19.88 40.02
N VAL A 127 -26.50 -20.34 39.93
CA VAL A 127 -27.08 -20.93 38.71
C VAL A 127 -27.84 -19.85 37.94
N LEU A 128 -27.43 -19.58 36.70
CA LEU A 128 -28.05 -18.55 35.84
C LEU A 128 -29.23 -19.10 35.01
N ASN A 129 -29.34 -20.41 34.85
CA ASN A 129 -30.39 -21.05 34.05
C ASN A 129 -31.79 -20.75 34.62
N THR A 130 -32.74 -20.36 33.76
CA THR A 130 -34.14 -20.08 34.15
C THR A 130 -35.09 -21.26 33.93
N GLY A 131 -34.56 -22.43 33.60
CA GLY A 131 -35.34 -23.66 33.41
C GLY A 131 -35.75 -23.99 31.97
N ASP A 132 -35.35 -23.16 30.98
CA ASP A 132 -35.63 -23.44 29.57
C ASP A 132 -34.78 -24.61 29.03
N VAL A 133 -35.34 -25.38 28.09
CA VAL A 133 -34.62 -26.46 27.38
C VAL A 133 -33.47 -25.91 26.54
N THR A 134 -32.29 -26.52 26.63
CA THR A 134 -31.07 -26.04 25.96
C THR A 134 -30.58 -26.94 24.82
N HIS A 135 -31.10 -28.17 24.71
CA HIS A 135 -30.70 -29.12 23.66
C HIS A 135 -31.91 -29.87 23.06
N PHE A 136 -31.81 -30.19 21.76
CA PHE A 136 -32.77 -30.98 20.99
C PHE A 136 -32.08 -32.12 20.24
N ASN A 137 -32.35 -33.36 20.66
CA ASN A 137 -31.85 -34.55 20.00
C ASN A 137 -32.70 -34.87 18.76
N SER A 138 -32.20 -34.56 17.56
CA SER A 138 -32.95 -34.76 16.31
C SER A 138 -33.23 -36.22 15.92
N PRO A 139 -32.37 -37.21 16.26
CA PRO A 139 -32.68 -38.63 16.13
C PRO A 139 -33.87 -39.08 16.99
N THR A 140 -33.88 -38.75 18.29
CA THR A 140 -34.88 -39.24 19.24
C THR A 140 -36.09 -38.31 19.42
N GLY A 141 -36.00 -37.07 18.96
CA GLY A 141 -37.03 -36.04 19.14
C GLY A 141 -37.12 -35.47 20.57
N THR A 142 -36.17 -35.78 21.45
CA THR A 142 -36.21 -35.40 22.87
C THR A 142 -35.55 -34.04 23.13
N PHE A 143 -36.06 -33.32 24.14
CA PHE A 143 -35.51 -32.05 24.61
C PHE A 143 -34.89 -32.23 26.00
N THR A 144 -33.72 -31.64 26.23
CA THR A 144 -32.98 -31.73 27.50
C THR A 144 -32.36 -30.37 27.86
N ALA A 145 -32.01 -30.18 29.13
CA ALA A 145 -31.31 -29.00 29.65
C ALA A 145 -29.90 -29.39 30.12
N ILE A 146 -29.01 -29.67 29.17
CA ILE A 146 -27.64 -30.17 29.44
C ILE A 146 -26.57 -29.07 29.36
N ASP A 147 -26.89 -27.94 28.73
CA ASP A 147 -26.05 -26.75 28.74
C ASP A 147 -26.30 -25.92 30.01
N ILE A 148 -25.30 -25.80 30.87
CA ILE A 148 -25.40 -25.16 32.19
C ILE A 148 -24.56 -23.86 32.19
N SER A 149 -25.09 -22.82 32.82
CA SER A 149 -24.45 -21.52 33.03
C SER A 149 -24.33 -21.25 34.53
N LEU A 150 -23.12 -21.35 35.06
CA LEU A 150 -22.79 -21.11 36.47
C LEU A 150 -21.95 -19.84 36.61
N CYS A 151 -21.96 -19.21 37.77
CA CYS A 151 -21.10 -18.05 38.05
C CYS A 151 -20.72 -17.94 39.53
N SER A 152 -19.67 -17.16 39.81
CA SER A 152 -19.39 -16.71 41.18
C SER A 152 -20.55 -15.87 41.73
N PRO A 153 -20.82 -15.85 43.05
CA PRO A 153 -21.89 -15.04 43.65
C PRO A 153 -21.85 -13.56 43.23
N SER A 154 -20.65 -13.00 43.12
CA SER A 154 -20.43 -11.60 42.74
C SER A 154 -20.89 -11.24 41.32
N ALA A 155 -21.17 -12.22 40.45
CA ALA A 155 -21.59 -12.03 39.07
C ALA A 155 -23.08 -12.36 38.82
N LEU A 156 -23.78 -12.91 39.82
CA LEU A 156 -25.13 -13.47 39.66
C LEU A 156 -26.17 -12.43 39.22
N LEU A 157 -26.06 -11.19 39.71
CA LEU A 157 -26.99 -10.09 39.40
C LEU A 157 -26.57 -9.26 38.17
N ASP A 158 -25.43 -9.56 37.56
CA ASP A 158 -24.89 -8.75 36.47
C ASP A 158 -25.51 -9.11 35.11
N PHE A 159 -26.09 -10.30 34.98
CA PHE A 159 -26.57 -10.84 33.71
C PHE A 159 -28.03 -11.27 33.77
N THR A 160 -28.73 -11.07 32.67
CA THR A 160 -30.00 -11.76 32.38
C THR A 160 -29.74 -12.96 31.49
N TRP A 161 -30.43 -14.07 31.75
CA TRP A 161 -30.27 -15.34 31.03
C TRP A 161 -31.55 -15.67 30.24
N ARG A 162 -31.40 -16.10 28.98
CA ARG A 162 -32.51 -16.66 28.18
C ARG A 162 -32.02 -17.60 27.09
N VAL A 163 -32.87 -18.56 26.70
CA VAL A 163 -32.63 -19.41 25.53
C VAL A 163 -33.24 -18.78 24.27
N LEU A 164 -32.47 -18.74 23.18
CA LEU A 164 -33.01 -18.26 21.90
C LEU A 164 -33.97 -19.30 21.29
N PRO A 165 -35.07 -18.87 20.63
CA PRO A 165 -36.17 -19.77 20.23
C PRO A 165 -35.85 -20.71 19.05
N ALA A 166 -34.62 -20.70 18.52
CA ALA A 166 -34.24 -21.44 17.34
C ALA A 166 -32.86 -22.09 17.50
N LEU A 167 -32.65 -23.23 16.84
CA LEU A 167 -31.40 -24.00 16.88
C LEU A 167 -30.25 -23.45 16.01
N TYR A 168 -30.54 -22.49 15.12
CA TYR A 168 -29.58 -21.91 14.16
C TYR A 168 -28.71 -22.90 13.33
N GLY A 169 -29.09 -24.17 13.25
CA GLY A 169 -28.36 -25.20 12.51
C GLY A 169 -27.65 -26.22 13.40
N SER A 170 -27.58 -25.97 14.71
CA SER A 170 -27.13 -26.89 15.77
C SER A 170 -28.26 -27.82 16.23
N ASP A 171 -27.94 -28.73 17.13
CA ASP A 171 -28.83 -29.47 18.05
C ASP A 171 -28.94 -28.78 19.43
N HIS A 172 -28.00 -27.92 19.78
CA HIS A 172 -28.09 -27.03 20.95
C HIS A 172 -28.77 -25.69 20.62
N PHE A 173 -29.59 -25.19 21.53
CA PHE A 173 -30.13 -23.85 21.50
C PHE A 173 -29.10 -22.85 22.02
N PRO A 174 -28.87 -21.72 21.33
CA PRO A 174 -27.98 -20.70 21.87
C PRO A 174 -28.56 -20.07 23.13
N ILE A 175 -27.73 -20.01 24.15
CA ILE A 175 -27.98 -19.29 25.39
C ILE A 175 -27.48 -17.85 25.23
N LEU A 176 -28.28 -16.88 25.66
CA LEU A 176 -27.89 -15.47 25.72
C LEU A 176 -27.77 -15.02 27.18
N LEU A 177 -26.58 -14.55 27.54
CA LEU A 177 -26.32 -13.75 28.73
C LEU A 177 -26.19 -12.28 28.31
N GLU A 178 -27.06 -11.42 28.83
CA GLU A 178 -27.09 -9.99 28.52
C GLU A 178 -26.77 -9.18 29.79
N GLY A 179 -25.70 -8.40 29.73
CA GLY A 179 -25.19 -7.64 30.88
C GLY A 179 -26.06 -6.42 31.19
N ASN A 180 -26.47 -6.28 32.46
CA ASN A 180 -27.40 -5.24 32.91
C ASN A 180 -26.82 -3.82 32.89
N ARG A 181 -25.49 -3.68 32.75
CA ARG A 181 -24.74 -2.41 32.81
C ARG A 181 -24.09 -2.01 31.49
N TYR A 182 -24.43 -2.66 30.37
CA TYR A 182 -23.72 -2.46 29.11
C TYR A 182 -24.17 -1.19 28.37
N GLU A 183 -23.27 -0.21 28.23
CA GLU A 183 -23.43 0.87 27.25
C GLU A 183 -22.79 0.50 25.89
N PRO A 184 -23.47 0.77 24.75
CA PRO A 184 -22.93 0.47 23.43
C PRO A 184 -21.64 1.24 23.14
N GLN A 185 -20.60 0.55 22.66
CA GLN A 185 -19.37 1.20 22.19
C GLN A 185 -19.66 2.27 21.12
N SER A 186 -19.34 3.53 21.42
CA SER A 186 -19.43 4.65 20.49
C SER A 186 -18.12 4.85 19.72
N ARG A 187 -18.21 5.51 18.57
CA ARG A 187 -17.06 6.00 17.80
C ARG A 187 -17.14 7.52 17.74
N LEU A 188 -15.99 8.16 17.64
CA LEU A 188 -15.93 9.59 17.34
C LEU A 188 -16.69 9.89 16.02
N PRO A 189 -17.67 10.81 16.05
CA PRO A 189 -18.37 11.24 14.85
C PRO A 189 -17.40 11.90 13.85
N ARG A 190 -17.41 11.44 12.60
CA ARG A 190 -16.57 11.95 11.51
C ARG A 190 -17.40 12.66 10.45
N TRP A 191 -16.79 13.64 9.79
CA TRP A 191 -17.35 14.33 8.61
C TRP A 191 -17.52 13.35 7.43
N LYS A 192 -18.70 13.38 6.79
CA LYS A 192 -18.97 12.64 5.55
C LYS A 192 -18.70 13.54 4.34
N LEU A 193 -17.42 13.77 4.06
CA LEU A 193 -16.96 14.68 3.00
C LEU A 193 -17.51 14.34 1.60
N GLU A 194 -17.83 13.07 1.34
CA GLU A 194 -18.46 12.61 0.08
C GLU A 194 -19.91 13.11 -0.09
N LYS A 195 -20.53 13.63 0.98
CA LYS A 195 -21.90 14.16 1.01
C LYS A 195 -21.94 15.64 1.42
N ALA A 196 -20.80 16.32 1.38
CA ALA A 196 -20.71 17.73 1.70
C ALA A 196 -21.38 18.58 0.63
N ASP A 197 -22.10 19.62 1.04
CA ASP A 197 -22.49 20.72 0.17
C ASP A 197 -21.35 21.73 0.10
N TRP A 198 -20.45 21.53 -0.86
CA TRP A 198 -19.27 22.39 -1.00
C TRP A 198 -19.60 23.79 -1.51
N GLN A 199 -20.74 23.98 -2.17
CA GLN A 199 -21.16 25.30 -2.63
C GLN A 199 -21.62 26.12 -1.43
N PHE A 200 -22.51 25.56 -0.61
CA PHE A 200 -22.98 26.24 0.60
C PHE A 200 -21.84 26.44 1.62
N PHE A 201 -20.92 25.47 1.75
CA PHE A 201 -19.71 25.64 2.56
C PHE A 201 -18.89 26.85 2.10
N ARG A 202 -18.71 27.04 0.79
CA ARG A 202 -17.96 28.15 0.22
C ARG A 202 -18.62 29.49 0.53
N GLU A 203 -19.93 29.59 0.36
CA GLU A 203 -20.73 30.78 0.66
C GLU A 203 -20.61 31.16 2.15
N LEU A 204 -20.66 30.19 3.07
CA LEU A 204 -20.49 30.44 4.51
C LEU A 204 -19.08 30.92 4.89
N THR A 205 -18.08 30.68 4.04
CA THR A 205 -16.70 31.13 4.24
C THR A 205 -16.33 32.39 3.47
N SER A 206 -17.28 33.05 2.80
CA SER A 206 -16.97 34.24 1.98
C SER A 206 -16.91 35.54 2.78
N SER A 207 -17.44 35.57 4.01
CA SER A 207 -17.40 36.74 4.89
C SER A 207 -16.42 36.48 6.02
N VAL A 208 -15.29 37.18 6.01
CA VAL A 208 -14.19 36.98 6.96
C VAL A 208 -13.68 38.33 7.44
N SER A 209 -13.40 38.46 8.74
CA SER A 209 -12.80 39.67 9.32
C SER A 209 -11.38 39.91 8.80
N SER A 210 -10.81 41.10 8.99
CA SER A 210 -9.42 41.36 8.64
C SER A 210 -8.48 40.71 9.64
N VAL A 211 -7.34 40.17 9.19
CA VAL A 211 -6.30 39.63 10.09
C VAL A 211 -5.76 40.72 11.03
N ALA A 212 -5.85 41.99 10.65
CA ALA A 212 -5.43 43.13 11.46
C ALA A 212 -6.33 43.35 12.69
N ASP A 213 -7.56 42.82 12.69
CA ASP A 213 -8.53 43.01 13.78
C ASP A 213 -8.19 42.18 15.03
N PHE A 214 -7.23 41.25 14.93
CA PHE A 214 -6.85 40.34 16.00
C PHE A 214 -5.55 40.80 16.69
N GLY A 215 -5.47 40.65 18.02
CA GLY A 215 -4.30 41.06 18.81
C GLY A 215 -3.09 40.16 18.58
N SER A 216 -3.31 38.89 18.23
CA SER A 216 -2.24 37.91 18.01
C SER A 216 -2.52 36.96 16.84
N SER A 217 -1.44 36.34 16.32
CA SER A 217 -1.54 35.25 15.35
C SER A 217 -2.34 34.04 15.88
N ASP A 218 -2.33 33.80 17.20
CA ASP A 218 -3.08 32.71 17.85
C ASP A 218 -4.60 32.96 17.83
N GLU A 219 -5.03 34.19 18.10
CA GLU A 219 -6.43 34.60 18.01
C GLU A 219 -6.96 34.46 16.58
N ALA A 220 -6.19 34.92 15.58
CA ALA A 220 -6.59 34.83 14.18
C ALA A 220 -6.72 33.37 13.69
N VAL A 221 -5.82 32.48 14.12
CA VAL A 221 -5.91 31.05 13.82
C VAL A 221 -7.12 30.42 14.49
N THR A 222 -7.40 30.77 15.75
CA THR A 222 -8.55 30.25 16.51
C THR A 222 -9.86 30.66 15.86
N TYR A 223 -10.01 31.93 15.53
CA TYR A 223 -11.15 32.45 14.76
C TYR A 223 -11.36 31.69 13.45
N PHE A 224 -10.28 31.46 12.68
CA PHE A 224 -10.37 30.72 11.43
C PHE A 224 -10.85 29.28 11.64
N ILE A 225 -10.35 28.60 12.67
CA ILE A 225 -10.77 27.24 13.02
C ILE A 225 -12.27 27.21 13.36
N ASP A 226 -12.75 28.15 14.17
CA ASP A 226 -14.14 28.22 14.59
C ASP A 226 -15.08 28.54 13.43
N MET A 227 -14.68 29.45 12.53
CA MET A 227 -15.39 29.73 11.29
C MET A 227 -15.54 28.46 10.43
N LEU A 228 -14.46 27.69 10.25
CA LEU A 228 -14.49 26.45 9.48
C LEU A 228 -15.38 25.38 10.12
N HIS A 229 -15.35 25.24 11.44
CA HIS A 229 -16.25 24.31 12.15
C HIS A 229 -17.70 24.73 12.00
N SER A 230 -18.01 26.02 12.14
CA SER A 230 -19.36 26.55 11.94
C SER A 230 -19.86 26.28 10.51
N ALA A 231 -19.06 26.60 9.48
CA ALA A 231 -19.41 26.33 8.09
C ALA A 231 -19.60 24.82 7.85
N ALA A 232 -18.71 23.97 8.39
CA ALA A 232 -18.79 22.53 8.24
C ALA A 232 -20.01 21.91 8.94
N LEU A 233 -20.40 22.40 10.12
CA LEU A 233 -21.59 21.93 10.83
C LEU A 233 -22.87 22.16 10.03
N ASN A 234 -22.94 23.27 9.28
CA ASN A 234 -24.11 23.65 8.49
C ASN A 234 -24.16 22.97 7.10
N SER A 235 -23.02 22.56 6.55
CA SER A 235 -22.93 22.07 5.16
C SER A 235 -22.46 20.62 5.02
N ILE A 236 -21.93 19.99 6.07
CA ILE A 236 -21.33 18.65 6.01
C ILE A 236 -21.95 17.70 7.04
N PRO A 237 -22.63 16.63 6.62
CA PRO A 237 -23.23 15.69 7.56
C PRO A 237 -22.17 14.87 8.30
N ARG A 238 -22.43 14.55 9.58
CA ARG A 238 -21.57 13.68 10.41
C ARG A 238 -22.06 12.24 10.43
N THR A 239 -21.17 11.30 10.77
CA THR A 239 -21.56 9.92 11.12
C THR A 239 -22.20 9.89 12.50
N SER A 240 -23.18 9.01 12.72
CA SER A 240 -23.94 8.90 13.98
C SER A 240 -23.15 8.44 15.20
N GLY A 241 -21.85 8.15 15.08
CA GLY A 241 -21.03 7.58 16.15
C GLY A 241 -21.29 6.09 16.41
N TYR A 242 -22.46 5.57 16.06
CA TYR A 242 -22.80 4.16 16.22
C TYR A 242 -22.31 3.29 15.07
N PHE A 243 -22.01 2.02 15.37
CA PHE A 243 -21.72 1.02 14.36
C PHE A 243 -23.00 0.68 13.59
N PRO A 244 -23.03 0.78 12.25
CA PRO A 244 -24.19 0.34 11.49
C PRO A 244 -24.36 -1.18 11.67
N LYS A 245 -25.62 -1.64 11.77
CA LYS A 245 -25.93 -3.08 11.70
C LYS A 245 -25.31 -3.63 10.42
N ARG A 246 -24.59 -4.76 10.53
CA ARG A 246 -23.94 -5.37 9.36
C ARG A 246 -25.04 -5.88 8.42
N PRO A 247 -25.15 -5.33 7.19
CA PRO A 247 -26.14 -5.83 6.25
C PRO A 247 -25.79 -7.28 5.88
N VAL A 248 -26.81 -8.10 5.66
CA VAL A 248 -26.66 -9.46 5.15
C VAL A 248 -27.01 -9.44 3.67
N PRO A 249 -26.03 -9.16 2.77
CA PRO A 249 -26.31 -8.80 1.37
C PRO A 249 -26.87 -9.96 0.54
N TRP A 250 -26.85 -11.18 1.07
CA TRP A 250 -27.39 -12.38 0.42
C TRP A 250 -28.80 -12.74 0.89
N TRP A 251 -29.34 -12.04 1.90
CA TRP A 251 -30.66 -12.36 2.44
C TRP A 251 -31.76 -11.79 1.54
N SER A 252 -32.60 -12.67 0.99
CA SER A 252 -33.72 -12.32 0.10
C SER A 252 -35.09 -12.66 0.72
N SER A 253 -36.18 -12.22 0.10
CA SER A 253 -37.55 -12.64 0.45
C SER A 253 -37.69 -14.17 0.45
N VAL A 254 -37.08 -14.86 -0.52
CA VAL A 254 -37.05 -16.33 -0.59
C VAL A 254 -36.34 -16.94 0.62
N CYS A 255 -35.25 -16.33 1.09
CA CYS A 255 -34.57 -16.75 2.33
C CYS A 255 -35.49 -16.57 3.54
N THR A 256 -36.19 -15.43 3.63
CA THR A 256 -37.16 -15.16 4.69
C THR A 256 -38.26 -16.22 4.70
N THR A 257 -38.86 -16.53 3.55
CA THR A 257 -39.92 -17.53 3.44
C THR A 257 -39.43 -18.92 3.86
N ALA A 258 -38.30 -19.38 3.32
CA ALA A 258 -37.76 -20.70 3.65
C ALA A 258 -37.40 -20.83 5.15
N VAL A 259 -36.88 -19.76 5.77
CA VAL A 259 -36.59 -19.73 7.20
C VAL A 259 -37.86 -19.64 8.04
N ARG A 260 -38.89 -18.92 7.58
CA ARG A 260 -40.20 -18.84 8.24
C ARG A 260 -40.89 -20.20 8.24
N GLU A 261 -40.93 -20.90 7.12
CA GLU A 261 -41.47 -22.26 7.00
C GLU A 261 -40.73 -23.23 7.93
N LYS A 262 -39.39 -23.19 7.93
CA LYS A 262 -38.56 -23.99 8.84
C LYS A 262 -38.90 -23.70 10.31
N ARG A 263 -39.03 -22.42 10.68
CA ARG A 263 -39.40 -22.01 12.05
C ARG A 263 -40.81 -22.48 12.41
N ALA A 264 -41.77 -22.34 11.50
CA ALA A 264 -43.14 -22.78 11.71
C ALA A 264 -43.23 -24.31 11.92
N ALA A 265 -42.53 -25.08 11.08
CA ALA A 265 -42.44 -26.54 11.22
C ALA A 265 -41.81 -26.93 12.58
N PHE A 266 -40.73 -26.26 12.96
CA PHE A 266 -40.08 -26.48 14.26
C PHE A 266 -40.97 -26.08 15.46
N SER A 267 -41.71 -24.98 15.35
CA SER A 267 -42.65 -24.55 16.39
C SER A 267 -43.81 -25.53 16.56
N ARG A 268 -44.30 -26.15 15.47
CA ARG A 268 -45.30 -27.22 15.55
C ARG A 268 -44.73 -28.45 16.26
N LEU A 269 -43.53 -28.89 15.87
CA LEU A 269 -42.83 -30.00 16.52
C LEU A 269 -42.56 -29.75 18.01
N ARG A 270 -42.19 -28.52 18.39
CA ARG A 270 -41.92 -28.16 19.80
C ARG A 270 -43.19 -28.18 20.66
N ARG A 271 -44.35 -27.82 20.08
CA ARG A 271 -45.66 -27.87 20.77
C ARG A 271 -46.18 -29.30 20.88
N ASN A 272 -45.97 -30.11 19.86
CA ASN A 272 -46.45 -31.49 19.78
C ASN A 272 -45.25 -32.45 19.78
N ARG A 273 -44.64 -32.61 20.98
CA ARG A 273 -43.43 -33.42 21.16
C ARG A 273 -43.71 -34.90 20.86
N GLY A 274 -42.79 -35.56 20.15
CA GLY A 274 -42.86 -37.00 19.87
C GLY A 274 -43.59 -37.41 18.58
N ASP A 275 -44.15 -36.46 17.81
CA ASP A 275 -44.83 -36.77 16.54
C ASP A 275 -43.82 -37.01 15.39
N PRO A 276 -43.75 -38.22 14.82
CA PRO A 276 -42.80 -38.56 13.76
C PRO A 276 -43.08 -37.83 12.43
N THR A 277 -44.33 -37.47 12.14
CA THR A 277 -44.71 -36.78 10.90
C THR A 277 -44.24 -35.32 10.93
N LEU A 278 -44.44 -34.64 12.07
CA LEU A 278 -43.95 -33.28 12.29
C LEU A 278 -42.42 -33.21 12.32
N LEU A 279 -41.76 -34.27 12.79
CA LEU A 279 -40.30 -34.39 12.75
C LEU A 279 -39.79 -34.48 11.30
N GLU A 280 -40.45 -35.27 10.45
CA GLU A 280 -40.08 -35.38 9.04
C GLU A 280 -40.34 -34.08 8.26
N ASP A 281 -41.47 -33.42 8.51
CA ASP A 281 -41.78 -32.09 7.98
C ASP A 281 -40.68 -31.06 8.33
N PHE A 282 -40.24 -31.05 9.59
CA PHE A 282 -39.14 -30.21 10.03
C PHE A 282 -37.83 -30.55 9.29
N ARG A 283 -37.50 -31.83 9.11
CA ARG A 283 -36.31 -32.28 8.36
C ARG A 283 -36.34 -31.79 6.91
N ARG A 284 -37.47 -31.91 6.22
CA ARG A 284 -37.68 -31.41 4.85
C ARG A 284 -37.53 -29.89 4.77
N ALA A 285 -38.19 -29.14 5.65
CA ALA A 285 -38.09 -27.69 5.72
C ALA A 285 -36.66 -27.21 6.04
N ARG A 286 -35.94 -27.93 6.92
CA ARG A 286 -34.52 -27.68 7.24
C ARG A 286 -33.62 -27.88 6.02
N ALA A 287 -33.81 -28.95 5.26
CA ALA A 287 -33.05 -29.22 4.04
C ALA A 287 -33.28 -28.15 2.95
N ARG A 288 -34.56 -27.78 2.71
CA ARG A 288 -34.93 -26.70 1.78
C ARG A 288 -34.27 -25.38 2.17
N ALA A 289 -34.39 -24.97 3.43
CA ALA A 289 -33.77 -23.74 3.93
C ALA A 289 -32.24 -23.78 3.76
N ARG A 290 -31.57 -24.90 4.05
CA ARG A 290 -30.12 -25.06 3.87
C ARG A 290 -29.70 -24.87 2.41
N ARG A 291 -30.44 -25.44 1.46
CA ARG A 291 -30.19 -25.30 0.02
C ARG A 291 -30.34 -23.85 -0.44
N VAL A 292 -31.48 -23.22 -0.13
CA VAL A 292 -31.77 -21.82 -0.49
C VAL A 292 -30.71 -20.87 0.06
N LEU A 293 -30.34 -21.00 1.34
CA LEU A 293 -29.33 -20.16 1.96
C LEU A 293 -27.94 -20.36 1.31
N LYS A 294 -27.58 -21.59 0.92
CA LYS A 294 -26.31 -21.89 0.23
C LYS A 294 -26.27 -21.27 -1.16
N GLU A 295 -27.35 -21.38 -1.93
CA GLU A 295 -27.48 -20.80 -3.27
C GLU A 295 -27.45 -19.27 -3.21
N ALA A 296 -28.19 -18.65 -2.29
CA ALA A 296 -28.22 -17.20 -2.10
C ALA A 296 -26.84 -16.63 -1.72
N ARG A 297 -26.12 -17.30 -0.79
CA ARG A 297 -24.74 -16.93 -0.43
C ARG A 297 -23.80 -17.00 -1.64
N ARG A 298 -23.90 -18.08 -2.44
CA ARG A 298 -23.08 -18.26 -3.65
C ARG A 298 -23.38 -17.20 -4.69
N ALA A 299 -24.65 -16.89 -4.96
CA ALA A 299 -25.06 -15.88 -5.91
C ALA A 299 -24.59 -14.48 -5.49
N SER A 300 -24.80 -14.11 -4.23
CA SER A 300 -24.32 -12.85 -3.68
C SER A 300 -22.79 -12.72 -3.72
N TRP A 301 -22.06 -13.79 -3.41
CA TRP A 301 -20.60 -13.80 -3.55
C TRP A 301 -20.16 -13.58 -5.00
N LYS A 302 -20.75 -14.31 -5.95
CA LYS A 302 -20.47 -14.11 -7.39
C LYS A 302 -20.73 -12.66 -7.82
N ALA A 303 -21.89 -12.10 -7.45
CA ALA A 303 -22.23 -10.72 -7.75
C ALA A 303 -21.24 -9.72 -7.12
N TYR A 304 -20.84 -9.94 -5.86
CA TYR A 304 -19.88 -9.09 -5.17
C TYR A 304 -18.51 -9.10 -5.83
N VAL A 305 -17.98 -10.26 -6.23
CA VAL A 305 -16.71 -10.34 -6.96
C VAL A 305 -16.84 -9.73 -8.36
N SER A 306 -17.91 -10.04 -9.10
CA SER A 306 -18.16 -9.48 -10.44
C SER A 306 -18.41 -7.96 -10.44
N SER A 307 -18.80 -7.38 -9.32
CA SER A 307 -18.90 -5.92 -9.16
C SER A 307 -17.54 -5.22 -9.08
N ILE A 308 -16.44 -5.96 -9.04
CA ILE A 308 -15.07 -5.45 -9.12
C ILE A 308 -14.68 -5.41 -10.59
N ASN A 309 -14.78 -4.25 -11.21
CA ASN A 309 -14.59 -4.10 -12.64
C ASN A 309 -13.76 -2.88 -13.06
N THR A 310 -13.64 -2.62 -14.36
CA THR A 310 -12.85 -1.53 -14.93
C THR A 310 -13.19 -0.14 -14.41
N LYS A 311 -14.46 0.06 -14.03
CA LYS A 311 -14.97 1.33 -13.48
C LYS A 311 -14.75 1.43 -11.97
N THR A 312 -14.31 0.37 -11.29
CA THR A 312 -14.11 0.37 -9.85
C THR A 312 -12.76 1.00 -9.49
N PRO A 313 -12.72 2.09 -8.69
CA PRO A 313 -11.46 2.69 -8.28
C PRO A 313 -10.59 1.69 -7.50
N LEU A 314 -9.28 1.66 -7.76
CA LEU A 314 -8.34 0.71 -7.15
C LEU A 314 -8.38 0.74 -5.61
N SER A 315 -8.56 1.91 -5.00
CA SER A 315 -8.71 2.05 -3.54
C SER A 315 -9.90 1.26 -2.99
N GLN A 316 -11.02 1.24 -3.72
CA GLN A 316 -12.18 0.42 -3.38
C GLN A 316 -11.91 -1.06 -3.62
N VAL A 317 -11.22 -1.42 -4.72
CA VAL A 317 -10.83 -2.82 -4.98
C VAL A 317 -10.01 -3.36 -3.80
N PHE A 318 -8.94 -2.68 -3.39
CA PHE A 318 -8.13 -3.09 -2.24
C PHE A 318 -8.92 -3.13 -0.93
N ARG A 319 -9.86 -2.19 -0.72
CA ARG A 319 -10.75 -2.22 0.45
C ARG A 319 -11.63 -3.47 0.46
N ARG A 320 -12.26 -3.81 -0.67
CA ARG A 320 -13.09 -5.02 -0.83
C ARG A 320 -12.24 -6.27 -0.64
N VAL A 321 -11.06 -6.33 -1.25
CA VAL A 321 -10.09 -7.42 -1.09
C VAL A 321 -9.66 -7.64 0.37
N ARG A 322 -9.34 -6.58 1.11
CA ARG A 322 -8.99 -6.69 2.53
C ARG A 322 -10.16 -7.23 3.36
N LYS A 323 -11.41 -6.87 3.01
CA LYS A 323 -12.61 -7.46 3.62
C LYS A 323 -12.74 -8.94 3.28
N MET A 324 -12.53 -9.33 2.03
CA MET A 324 -12.55 -10.74 1.60
C MET A 324 -11.49 -11.59 2.31
N ALA A 325 -10.29 -11.05 2.52
CA ALA A 325 -9.21 -11.73 3.20
C ALA A 325 -9.37 -11.83 4.73
N GLY A 326 -10.48 -11.33 5.30
CA GLY A 326 -10.69 -11.27 6.75
C GLY A 326 -9.69 -10.37 7.50
N LYS A 327 -8.90 -9.57 6.76
CA LYS A 327 -7.89 -8.65 7.29
C LYS A 327 -8.47 -7.30 7.70
N PHE A 328 -9.72 -7.02 7.32
CA PHE A 328 -10.48 -5.91 7.86
C PHE A 328 -11.02 -6.30 9.24
N SER A 329 -10.16 -6.18 10.26
CA SER A 329 -10.59 -6.24 11.65
C SER A 329 -10.57 -4.82 12.21
N PRO A 330 -11.57 -4.40 13.02
CA PRO A 330 -11.31 -3.32 13.96
C PRO A 330 -10.07 -3.69 14.77
N SER A 331 -9.13 -2.75 14.89
CA SER A 331 -7.95 -2.92 15.74
C SER A 331 -8.43 -3.08 17.18
N SER A 332 -8.09 -4.22 17.79
CA SER A 332 -8.21 -4.40 19.23
C SER A 332 -7.50 -3.24 19.94
N PRO A 333 -8.06 -2.71 21.03
CA PRO A 333 -7.27 -1.88 21.93
C PRO A 333 -6.00 -2.66 22.33
N PRO A 334 -4.82 -2.02 22.33
CA PRO A 334 -3.58 -2.67 22.71
C PRO A 334 -3.66 -3.14 24.17
N VAL A 335 -3.20 -4.35 24.43
CA VAL A 335 -3.02 -4.92 25.77
C VAL A 335 -1.54 -4.89 26.08
N LEU A 336 -1.14 -4.10 27.08
CA LEU A 336 0.27 -3.93 27.46
C LEU A 336 0.64 -4.83 28.64
N LYS A 337 1.92 -5.14 28.79
CA LYS A 337 2.49 -5.83 29.95
C LYS A 337 3.43 -4.86 30.70
N VAL A 338 3.13 -4.57 31.96
CA VAL A 338 3.99 -3.77 32.84
C VAL A 338 4.27 -4.59 34.09
N ASN A 339 5.54 -4.85 34.38
CA ASN A 339 5.99 -5.67 35.53
C ASN A 339 5.30 -7.05 35.62
N GLY A 340 5.07 -7.69 34.46
CA GLY A 340 4.36 -8.99 34.38
C GLY A 340 2.83 -8.89 34.39
N ILE A 341 2.26 -7.74 34.76
CA ILE A 341 0.81 -7.52 34.83
C ILE A 341 0.30 -7.00 33.48
N LYS A 342 -0.78 -7.60 32.98
CA LYS A 342 -1.45 -7.21 31.74
C LYS A 342 -2.41 -6.03 32.00
N ILE A 343 -2.16 -4.89 31.37
CA ILE A 343 -3.01 -3.69 31.43
C ILE A 343 -3.94 -3.68 30.21
N MET A 344 -5.24 -3.55 30.47
CA MET A 344 -6.29 -3.57 29.44
C MET A 344 -7.20 -2.33 29.45
N ASP A 345 -7.14 -1.51 30.51
CA ASP A 345 -7.89 -0.25 30.60
C ASP A 345 -7.36 0.78 29.57
N GLY A 346 -8.28 1.39 28.81
CA GLY A 346 -7.93 2.26 27.69
C GLY A 346 -7.15 3.51 28.10
N LEU A 347 -7.48 4.11 29.25
CA LEU A 347 -6.80 5.30 29.77
C LEU A 347 -5.40 4.95 30.28
N THR A 348 -5.30 3.90 31.10
CA THR A 348 -4.03 3.42 31.65
C THR A 348 -3.07 2.98 30.55
N VAL A 349 -3.58 2.28 29.52
CA VAL A 349 -2.79 1.90 28.34
C VAL A 349 -2.30 3.14 27.59
N ALA A 350 -3.18 4.13 27.36
CA ALA A 350 -2.80 5.37 26.68
C ALA A 350 -1.72 6.15 27.45
N ASN A 351 -1.86 6.29 28.77
CA ASN A 351 -0.86 6.94 29.63
C ASN A 351 0.48 6.17 29.63
N THR A 352 0.45 4.85 29.78
CA THR A 352 1.66 4.00 29.72
C THR A 352 2.40 4.17 28.39
N MET A 353 1.67 4.25 27.26
CA MET A 353 2.27 4.53 25.95
C MET A 353 2.85 5.94 25.87
N ALA A 354 2.14 6.95 26.39
CA ALA A 354 2.59 8.33 26.39
C ALA A 354 3.90 8.50 27.17
N GLU A 355 3.97 7.93 28.38
CA GLU A 355 5.17 7.91 29.21
C GLU A 355 6.34 7.19 28.52
N ALA A 356 6.07 6.02 27.93
CA ALA A 356 7.10 5.27 27.21
C ALA A 356 7.68 6.04 26.02
N PHE A 357 6.85 6.77 25.27
CA PHE A 357 7.30 7.60 24.15
C PHE A 357 8.01 8.88 24.64
N ALA A 358 7.50 9.54 25.68
CA ALA A 358 8.13 10.72 26.26
C ALA A 358 9.53 10.42 26.82
N LYS A 359 9.69 9.26 27.47
CA LYS A 359 10.99 8.78 27.98
C LYS A 359 12.03 8.59 26.88
N VAL A 360 11.60 8.25 25.66
CA VAL A 360 12.52 8.14 24.50
C VAL A 360 13.00 9.50 24.05
N SER A 361 12.09 10.47 23.96
CA SER A 361 12.43 11.84 23.59
C SER A 361 13.15 12.61 24.69
N SER A 362 13.21 12.07 25.91
CA SER A 362 13.83 12.77 27.04
C SER A 362 15.32 12.94 26.85
N ARG A 363 15.82 14.12 27.21
CA ARG A 363 17.26 14.44 27.30
C ARG A 363 18.00 13.50 28.25
N ASP A 364 17.27 12.91 29.20
CA ASP A 364 17.79 11.97 30.19
C ASP A 364 17.85 10.51 29.72
N SER A 365 17.64 10.24 28.44
CA SER A 365 17.81 8.91 27.86
C SER A 365 19.26 8.55 27.48
N ARG A 366 20.17 9.54 27.41
CA ARG A 366 21.55 9.39 26.90
C ARG A 366 22.57 9.07 28.02
N PRO A 367 23.78 8.55 27.74
CA PRO A 367 24.83 8.42 28.75
C PRO A 367 25.24 9.79 29.35
N LEU A 368 25.60 9.84 30.64
CA LEU A 368 25.83 11.10 31.37
C LEU A 368 26.91 12.00 30.73
N ALA A 369 28.04 11.43 30.31
CA ALA A 369 29.11 12.16 29.64
C ALA A 369 28.64 12.87 28.36
N VAL A 370 27.84 12.18 27.54
CA VAL A 370 27.26 12.73 26.29
C VAL A 370 26.27 13.86 26.60
N ARG A 371 25.48 13.73 27.67
CA ARG A 371 24.56 14.80 28.09
C ARG A 371 25.30 16.09 28.42
N HIS A 372 26.39 16.00 29.17
CA HIS A 372 27.18 17.18 29.54
C HIS A 372 27.77 17.88 28.30
N GLU A 373 28.29 17.12 27.33
CA GLU A 373 28.83 17.69 26.10
C GLU A 373 27.75 18.42 25.27
N LEU A 374 26.58 17.79 25.08
CA LEU A 374 25.51 18.41 24.30
C LEU A 374 24.93 19.64 24.99
N ARG A 375 24.76 19.61 26.33
CA ARG A 375 24.33 20.77 27.11
C ARG A 375 25.33 21.92 27.01
N ALA A 376 26.64 21.63 27.05
CA ALA A 376 27.67 22.65 26.86
C ALA A 376 27.53 23.36 25.51
N LYS A 377 27.19 22.62 24.43
CA LYS A 377 26.92 23.21 23.11
C LYS A 377 25.64 24.04 23.11
N GLU A 378 24.58 23.58 23.76
CA GLU A 378 23.29 24.30 23.85
C GLU A 378 23.37 25.69 24.50
N HIS A 379 24.37 25.91 25.37
CA HIS A 379 24.62 27.24 25.95
C HIS A 379 25.09 28.28 24.93
N THR A 380 25.58 27.85 23.76
CA THR A 380 25.95 28.78 22.69
C THR A 380 24.70 29.31 22.01
N VAL A 381 24.42 30.61 22.14
CA VAL A 381 23.26 31.24 21.52
C VAL A 381 23.47 31.33 20.01
N LEU A 382 22.54 30.74 19.24
CA LEU A 382 22.54 30.83 17.78
C LEU A 382 21.86 32.13 17.33
N ASP A 383 22.64 33.04 16.75
CA ASP A 383 22.12 34.28 16.20
C ASP A 383 21.63 34.11 14.75
N PHE A 384 20.32 34.20 14.56
CA PHE A 384 19.70 34.13 13.24
C PHE A 384 19.36 35.51 12.65
N THR A 385 19.86 36.60 13.24
CA THR A 385 19.67 37.95 12.70
C THR A 385 20.53 38.19 11.45
N GLY A 386 20.16 39.21 10.67
CA GLY A 386 20.84 39.56 9.41
C GLY A 386 20.32 38.83 8.17
N ASN A 387 20.80 39.28 7.00
CA ASN A 387 20.53 38.73 5.66
C ASN A 387 19.03 38.52 5.32
N GLU A 388 18.17 39.46 5.68
CA GLU A 388 16.73 39.40 5.39
C GLU A 388 16.40 39.56 3.90
N ASN A 389 17.37 39.99 3.09
CA ASN A 389 17.25 40.21 1.65
C ASN A 389 17.28 38.90 0.83
N GLU A 390 17.62 37.77 1.46
CA GLU A 390 17.58 36.49 0.79
C GLU A 390 16.16 36.11 0.37
N SER A 391 16.02 35.58 -0.85
CA SER A 391 14.71 35.30 -1.45
C SER A 391 13.82 34.38 -0.60
N TYR A 392 14.40 33.50 0.22
CA TYR A 392 13.66 32.58 1.09
C TYR A 392 12.98 33.30 2.28
N ASN A 393 13.33 34.55 2.58
CA ASN A 393 12.73 35.37 3.63
C ASN A 393 11.51 36.19 3.17
N HIS A 394 11.27 36.27 1.86
CA HIS A 394 10.15 37.03 1.28
C HIS A 394 8.79 36.61 1.84
N ILE A 395 7.78 37.47 1.78
CA ILE A 395 6.41 37.06 2.14
C ILE A 395 5.87 35.99 1.18
N PHE A 396 4.92 35.19 1.65
CA PHE A 396 4.25 34.20 0.82
C PHE A 396 3.13 34.86 -0.01
N THR A 397 2.87 34.27 -1.17
CA THR A 397 1.85 34.71 -2.13
C THR A 397 0.69 33.72 -2.19
N LEU A 398 -0.46 34.15 -2.75
CA LEU A 398 -1.59 33.25 -3.02
C LEU A 398 -1.17 32.07 -3.92
N ARG A 399 -0.26 32.33 -4.86
CA ARG A 399 0.31 31.30 -5.72
C ARG A 399 1.08 30.24 -4.93
N ASP A 400 1.86 30.63 -3.93
CA ASP A 400 2.57 29.68 -3.06
C ASP A 400 1.58 28.79 -2.31
N LEU A 401 0.50 29.38 -1.80
CA LEU A 401 -0.57 28.70 -1.08
C LEU A 401 -1.33 27.71 -1.99
N HIS A 402 -1.79 28.14 -3.16
CA HIS A 402 -2.47 27.26 -4.13
C HIS A 402 -1.57 26.13 -4.61
N SER A 403 -0.28 26.43 -4.87
CA SER A 403 0.70 25.42 -5.28
C SER A 403 0.86 24.36 -4.19
N ALA A 404 1.02 24.78 -2.92
CA ALA A 404 1.12 23.84 -1.79
C ALA A 404 -0.18 23.03 -1.57
N LEU A 405 -1.34 23.67 -1.71
CA LEU A 405 -2.65 23.04 -1.53
C LEU A 405 -2.96 22.01 -2.61
N SER A 406 -2.54 22.24 -3.86
CA SER A 406 -2.68 21.28 -4.97
C SER A 406 -1.94 19.95 -4.73
N LEU A 407 -0.90 19.99 -3.89
CA LEU A 407 -0.10 18.82 -3.50
C LEU A 407 -0.64 18.12 -2.24
N CYS A 408 -1.73 18.61 -1.65
CA CYS A 408 -2.34 18.04 -0.44
C CYS A 408 -3.46 17.06 -0.79
N GLY A 409 -3.20 15.76 -0.56
CA GLY A 409 -4.23 14.72 -0.56
C GLY A 409 -4.97 14.64 0.77
N ASP A 410 -6.17 14.04 0.79
CA ASP A 410 -6.96 13.93 2.01
C ASP A 410 -6.35 12.95 3.02
N THR A 411 -5.76 13.51 4.07
CA THR A 411 -5.22 12.78 5.23
C THR A 411 -6.11 12.95 6.45
N SER A 412 -5.90 12.11 7.48
CA SER A 412 -6.58 12.30 8.77
C SER A 412 -6.18 13.65 9.41
N PRO A 413 -7.14 14.38 10.00
CA PRO A 413 -6.88 15.67 10.63
C PRO A 413 -6.13 15.52 11.97
N GLY A 414 -5.57 16.64 12.45
CA GLY A 414 -4.96 16.75 13.77
C GLY A 414 -6.00 17.01 14.87
N PRO A 415 -5.56 17.54 16.03
CA PRO A 415 -6.44 17.88 17.15
C PRO A 415 -7.56 18.88 16.78
N ASP A 416 -7.31 19.73 15.78
CA ASP A 416 -8.25 20.73 15.25
C ASP A 416 -9.42 20.13 14.43
N ASN A 417 -9.35 18.84 14.06
CA ASN A 417 -10.37 18.16 13.24
C ASN A 417 -10.65 18.80 11.86
N ILE A 418 -9.70 19.55 11.29
CA ILE A 418 -9.82 20.18 9.96
C ILE A 418 -9.12 19.32 8.89
N PRO A 419 -9.83 18.70 7.94
CA PRO A 419 -9.24 18.00 6.79
C PRO A 419 -8.89 18.95 5.64
N TYR A 420 -7.93 18.55 4.79
CA TYR A 420 -7.55 19.31 3.58
C TYR A 420 -8.71 19.55 2.60
N ALA A 421 -9.71 18.67 2.57
CA ALA A 421 -10.92 18.89 1.77
C ALA A 421 -11.59 20.23 2.09
N MET A 422 -11.72 20.62 3.37
CA MET A 422 -12.29 21.92 3.74
C MET A 422 -11.44 23.07 3.18
N LEU A 423 -10.11 22.95 3.24
CA LEU A 423 -9.19 23.98 2.73
C LEU A 423 -9.24 24.13 1.21
N ARG A 424 -9.51 23.05 0.46
CA ARG A 424 -9.65 23.09 -1.01
C ARG A 424 -10.96 23.73 -1.48
N HIS A 425 -11.97 23.82 -0.61
CA HIS A 425 -13.29 24.33 -0.93
C HIS A 425 -13.60 25.69 -0.30
N LEU A 426 -12.60 26.36 0.28
CA LEU A 426 -12.71 27.73 0.79
C LEU A 426 -13.14 28.72 -0.30
N GLY A 427 -13.84 29.79 0.11
CA GLY A 427 -14.05 30.99 -0.71
C GLY A 427 -12.76 31.81 -0.88
N GLU A 428 -12.73 32.71 -1.87
CA GLU A 428 -11.54 33.52 -2.19
C GLU A 428 -11.10 34.40 -1.03
N GLU A 429 -12.05 35.01 -0.32
CA GLU A 429 -11.79 35.82 0.88
C GLU A 429 -11.17 34.98 2.02
N ALA A 430 -11.69 33.77 2.28
CA ALA A 430 -11.11 32.87 3.29
C ALA A 430 -9.71 32.37 2.93
N ILE A 431 -9.42 32.15 1.65
CA ILE A 431 -8.07 31.79 1.19
C ILE A 431 -7.11 32.97 1.39
N SER A 432 -7.56 34.19 1.06
CA SER A 432 -6.79 35.42 1.25
C SER A 432 -6.53 35.69 2.74
N PHE A 433 -7.52 35.48 3.60
CA PHE A 433 -7.38 35.54 5.05
C PHE A 433 -6.35 34.53 5.56
N LEU A 434 -6.45 33.26 5.13
CA LEU A 434 -5.49 32.22 5.53
C LEU A 434 -4.05 32.59 5.12
N LEU A 435 -3.85 33.15 3.93
CA LEU A 435 -2.55 33.65 3.51
C LEU A 435 -2.05 34.79 4.42
N ALA A 436 -2.93 35.74 4.75
CA ALA A 436 -2.59 36.85 5.63
C ALA A 436 -2.20 36.36 7.03
N VAL A 437 -2.89 35.34 7.58
CA VAL A 437 -2.49 34.66 8.84
C VAL A 437 -1.11 34.04 8.72
N TYR A 438 -0.83 33.29 7.65
CA TYR A 438 0.50 32.71 7.42
C TYR A 438 1.60 33.76 7.31
N ASN A 439 1.35 34.87 6.62
CA ASN A 439 2.30 35.95 6.48
C ASN A 439 2.53 36.68 7.81
N ARG A 440 1.50 36.86 8.64
CA ARG A 440 1.64 37.42 9.99
C ARG A 440 2.54 36.54 10.85
N ILE A 441 2.28 35.23 10.91
CA ILE A 441 3.14 34.24 11.60
C ILE A 441 4.57 34.30 11.07
N TRP A 442 4.75 34.40 9.75
CA TRP A 442 6.07 34.48 9.11
C TRP A 442 6.86 35.75 9.48
N MET A 443 6.18 36.89 9.59
CA MET A 443 6.80 38.17 9.92
C MET A 443 7.10 38.31 11.40
N GLU A 444 6.13 37.96 12.27
CA GLU A 444 6.27 38.03 13.73
C GLU A 444 7.23 36.97 14.26
N GLY A 445 7.34 35.82 13.57
CA GLY A 445 8.11 34.68 14.05
C GLY A 445 7.46 34.00 15.27
N VAL A 446 6.16 34.18 15.48
CA VAL A 446 5.41 33.60 16.61
C VAL A 446 4.62 32.39 16.12
N PHE A 447 4.94 31.20 16.63
CA PHE A 447 4.29 29.96 16.22
C PHE A 447 3.03 29.66 17.06
N PRO A 448 1.87 29.41 16.42
CA PRO A 448 0.62 29.21 17.14
C PRO A 448 0.64 28.08 18.18
N SER A 449 0.09 28.34 19.37
CA SER A 449 0.09 27.39 20.50
C SER A 449 -0.67 26.11 20.15
N GLY A 450 -1.83 26.22 19.50
CA GLY A 450 -2.63 25.08 19.05
C GLY A 450 -1.93 24.14 18.06
N TRP A 451 -0.91 24.63 17.34
CA TRP A 451 -0.12 23.83 16.39
C TRP A 451 1.05 23.06 17.04
N ARG A 452 1.37 23.36 18.31
CA ARG A 452 2.41 22.66 19.09
C ARG A 452 1.95 21.31 19.61
N ALA A 453 0.63 21.11 19.72
CA ALA A 453 0.01 19.86 20.16
C ALA A 453 -0.16 18.84 19.02
N ALA A 454 0.04 17.56 19.30
CA ALA A 454 -0.23 16.46 18.37
C ALA A 454 -1.03 15.32 19.02
N THR A 455 -1.81 14.61 18.22
CA THR A 455 -2.41 13.33 18.63
C THR A 455 -1.59 12.17 18.06
N ILE A 456 -0.98 11.36 18.93
CA ILE A 456 -0.23 10.16 18.52
C ILE A 456 -1.17 8.98 18.38
N LEU A 457 -1.10 8.31 17.23
CA LEU A 457 -1.73 7.01 16.99
C LEU A 457 -0.68 5.90 17.00
N PRO A 458 -0.74 4.97 17.97
CA PRO A 458 0.23 3.88 18.07
C PRO A 458 -0.09 2.76 17.08
N PHE A 459 0.85 2.45 16.18
CA PHE A 459 0.72 1.33 15.23
C PHE A 459 1.75 0.24 15.49
N LEU A 460 1.28 -0.99 15.77
CA LEU A 460 2.17 -2.11 16.06
C LEU A 460 3.10 -2.42 14.87
N LYS A 461 4.41 -2.52 15.14
CA LYS A 461 5.39 -2.97 14.16
C LYS A 461 5.07 -4.43 13.75
N PRO A 462 5.08 -4.77 12.44
CA PRO A 462 4.73 -6.11 11.99
C PRO A 462 5.57 -7.20 12.67
N GLY A 463 4.91 -8.22 13.22
CA GLY A 463 5.57 -9.38 13.84
C GLY A 463 6.23 -9.12 15.20
N LYS A 464 6.02 -7.95 15.81
CA LYS A 464 6.50 -7.62 17.16
C LYS A 464 5.41 -7.89 18.21
N ASP A 465 5.84 -8.14 19.44
CA ASP A 465 4.93 -8.38 20.58
C ASP A 465 4.08 -7.12 20.87
N SER A 466 2.76 -7.30 20.89
CA SER A 466 1.78 -6.25 21.23
C SER A 466 1.82 -5.85 22.71
N GLY A 467 2.42 -6.67 23.58
CA GLY A 467 2.54 -6.37 25.01
C GLY A 467 3.52 -5.23 25.34
N VAL A 468 4.36 -4.81 24.39
CA VAL A 468 5.46 -3.85 24.64
C VAL A 468 5.18 -2.52 23.96
N ALA A 469 5.08 -1.43 24.72
CA ALA A 469 4.75 -0.10 24.20
C ALA A 469 5.72 0.38 23.09
N LEU A 470 7.03 0.13 23.23
CA LEU A 470 8.05 0.54 22.25
C LEU A 470 8.03 -0.26 20.93
N ASN A 471 7.21 -1.33 20.85
CA ASN A 471 6.95 -2.04 19.60
C ASN A 471 5.92 -1.32 18.72
N TYR A 472 5.29 -0.26 19.22
CA TYR A 472 4.39 0.60 18.44
C TYR A 472 5.17 1.75 17.81
N ARG A 473 4.74 2.19 16.62
CA ARG A 473 5.21 3.42 15.96
C ARG A 473 4.32 4.60 16.41
N PRO A 474 4.90 5.69 16.93
CA PRO A 474 4.15 6.86 17.34
C PRO A 474 3.86 7.78 16.15
N ILE A 475 2.78 7.56 15.41
CA ILE A 475 2.42 8.44 14.27
C ILE A 475 1.71 9.68 14.79
N ALA A 476 2.33 10.85 14.63
CA ALA A 476 1.81 12.13 15.09
C ALA A 476 0.85 12.73 14.05
N LEU A 477 -0.39 12.98 14.46
CA LEU A 477 -1.36 13.77 13.71
C LEU A 477 -1.26 15.23 14.17
N THR A 478 -0.64 16.07 13.34
CA THR A 478 -0.61 17.53 13.49
C THR A 478 -1.69 18.21 12.66
N SER A 479 -2.00 19.46 12.99
CA SER A 479 -2.97 20.31 12.27
C SER A 479 -2.71 20.32 10.76
N CYS A 480 -3.78 20.20 9.95
CA CYS A 480 -3.65 20.32 8.50
C CYS A 480 -3.33 21.76 8.06
N LEU A 481 -3.78 22.76 8.82
CA LEU A 481 -3.41 24.17 8.63
C LEU A 481 -1.89 24.36 8.82
N CYS A 482 -1.33 23.80 9.90
CA CYS A 482 0.11 23.81 10.13
C CYS A 482 0.86 23.11 8.99
N LYS A 483 0.47 21.89 8.63
CA LYS A 483 1.15 21.11 7.58
C LYS A 483 1.11 21.78 6.19
N LEU A 484 0.07 22.55 5.89
CA LEU A 484 0.01 23.34 4.66
C LEU A 484 1.09 24.42 4.67
N PHE A 485 1.24 25.14 5.79
CA PHE A 485 2.30 26.13 5.94
C PHE A 485 3.70 25.51 5.94
N GLU A 486 3.87 24.37 6.63
CA GLU A 486 5.11 23.59 6.60
C GLU A 486 5.55 23.25 5.16
N LYS A 487 4.60 22.93 4.24
CA LYS A 487 4.94 22.65 2.83
C LYS A 487 5.53 23.88 2.14
N MET A 488 4.95 25.05 2.33
CA MET A 488 5.43 26.30 1.74
C MET A 488 6.82 26.65 2.27
N VAL A 489 7.02 26.52 3.58
CA VAL A 489 8.33 26.71 4.24
C VAL A 489 9.35 25.67 3.75
N ASN A 490 8.95 24.40 3.61
CA ASN A 490 9.85 23.34 3.17
C ASN A 490 10.33 23.52 1.73
N VAL A 491 9.50 24.08 0.83
CA VAL A 491 9.94 24.43 -0.53
C VAL A 491 11.13 25.40 -0.48
N ARG A 492 11.09 26.37 0.44
CA ARG A 492 12.16 27.36 0.62
C ARG A 492 13.42 26.76 1.23
N LEU A 493 13.26 25.93 2.26
CA LEU A 493 14.36 25.22 2.90
C LEU A 493 15.08 24.28 1.93
N VAL A 494 14.35 23.45 1.19
CA VAL A 494 14.93 22.52 0.20
C VAL A 494 15.65 23.28 -0.90
N TYR A 495 15.09 24.40 -1.38
CA TYR A 495 15.78 25.24 -2.37
C TYR A 495 17.11 25.75 -1.83
N PHE A 496 17.14 26.30 -0.61
CA PHE A 496 18.38 26.76 0.02
C PHE A 496 19.42 25.63 0.15
N LEU A 497 19.01 24.46 0.64
CA LEU A 497 19.89 23.31 0.85
C LEU A 497 20.49 22.77 -0.45
N GLU A 498 19.67 22.62 -1.49
CA GLU A 498 20.10 22.09 -2.78
C GLU A 498 20.87 23.15 -3.59
N ARG A 499 20.55 24.45 -3.45
CA ARG A 499 21.26 25.54 -4.16
C ARG A 499 22.67 25.77 -3.61
N GLY A 500 22.86 25.59 -2.31
CA GLY A 500 24.16 25.69 -1.66
C GLY A 500 24.98 24.40 -1.64
N ASP A 501 24.49 23.33 -2.29
CA ASP A 501 25.11 21.99 -2.28
C ASP A 501 25.46 21.47 -0.87
N PHE A 502 24.67 21.85 0.14
CA PHE A 502 24.96 21.52 1.54
C PHE A 502 24.71 20.04 1.87
N LEU A 503 23.83 19.36 1.11
CA LEU A 503 23.54 17.94 1.30
C LEU A 503 24.55 17.07 0.56
N SER A 504 25.13 16.09 1.27
CA SER A 504 26.17 15.20 0.74
C SER A 504 25.78 14.59 -0.62
N PRO A 505 26.69 14.53 -1.60
CA PRO A 505 26.43 13.88 -2.88
C PRO A 505 26.03 12.40 -2.77
N SER A 506 26.39 11.75 -1.65
CA SER A 506 26.08 10.34 -1.34
C SER A 506 24.65 10.13 -0.83
N GLN A 507 24.00 11.17 -0.28
CA GLN A 507 22.65 11.10 0.29
C GLN A 507 21.60 11.09 -0.81
N SER A 508 20.80 10.03 -0.84
CA SER A 508 19.71 9.84 -1.80
C SER A 508 18.31 9.84 -1.19
N GLY A 509 18.20 9.78 0.14
CA GLY A 509 16.94 9.81 0.86
C GLY A 509 16.20 11.15 0.73
N PHE A 510 14.91 11.10 0.41
CA PHE A 510 13.99 12.26 0.39
C PHE A 510 14.40 13.46 -0.48
N ARG A 511 15.32 13.27 -1.43
CA ARG A 511 15.75 14.30 -2.38
C ARG A 511 15.11 14.11 -3.75
N LYS A 512 14.87 15.23 -4.46
CA LYS A 512 14.29 15.18 -5.81
C LYS A 512 15.24 14.46 -6.77
N TYR A 513 14.68 13.77 -7.76
CA TYR A 513 15.39 13.05 -8.83
C TYR A 513 16.24 11.84 -8.39
N ARG A 514 16.31 11.54 -7.09
CA ARG A 514 17.02 10.40 -6.52
C ARG A 514 16.07 9.28 -6.10
N SER A 515 16.61 8.07 -5.93
CA SER A 515 15.82 6.89 -5.53
C SER A 515 16.61 5.93 -4.64
N THR A 516 15.91 4.95 -4.04
CA THR A 516 16.56 3.84 -3.31
C THR A 516 17.50 3.03 -4.21
N THR A 517 17.20 2.94 -5.51
CA THR A 517 18.04 2.19 -6.46
C THR A 517 19.43 2.80 -6.63
N ASP A 518 19.61 4.10 -6.34
CA ASP A 518 20.89 4.81 -6.48
C ASP A 518 21.94 4.27 -5.50
N ALA A 519 21.52 4.04 -4.26
CA ALA A 519 22.35 3.43 -3.22
C ALA A 519 22.63 1.95 -3.55
N LEU A 520 21.61 1.24 -4.07
CA LEU A 520 21.72 -0.18 -4.38
C LEU A 520 22.66 -0.48 -5.55
N VAL A 521 22.58 0.27 -6.66
CA VAL A 521 23.48 0.08 -7.81
C VAL A 521 24.92 0.44 -7.46
N ARG A 522 25.14 1.42 -6.56
CA ARG A 522 26.47 1.82 -6.13
C ARG A 522 27.17 0.73 -5.32
N LEU A 523 26.45 0.13 -4.37
CA LEU A 523 26.97 -1.02 -3.60
C LEU A 523 27.19 -2.24 -4.49
N GLU A 524 26.26 -2.54 -5.40
CA GLU A 524 26.40 -3.66 -6.35
C GLU A 524 27.61 -3.48 -7.27
N ALA A 525 27.80 -2.29 -7.85
CA ALA A 525 28.94 -1.98 -8.70
C ALA A 525 30.27 -2.15 -7.95
N ALA A 526 30.35 -1.64 -6.71
CA ALA A 526 31.55 -1.77 -5.87
C ALA A 526 31.87 -3.23 -5.53
N ALA A 527 30.86 -4.05 -5.23
CA ALA A 527 31.04 -5.48 -4.95
C ALA A 527 31.44 -6.27 -6.20
N CYS A 528 30.83 -6.01 -7.36
CA CYS A 528 31.22 -6.61 -8.63
C CYS A 528 32.67 -6.27 -9.00
N GLU A 529 33.07 -5.00 -8.83
CA GLU A 529 34.44 -4.55 -9.07
C GLU A 529 35.44 -5.21 -8.10
N ALA A 530 35.10 -5.30 -6.81
CA ALA A 530 35.95 -6.01 -5.83
C ALA A 530 36.15 -7.48 -6.22
N PHE A 531 35.11 -8.16 -6.72
CA PHE A 531 35.24 -9.53 -7.24
C PHE A 531 36.16 -9.61 -8.46
N ALA A 532 36.03 -8.67 -9.38
CA ALA A 532 36.87 -8.61 -10.58
C ALA A 532 38.35 -8.36 -10.26
N ARG A 533 38.62 -7.61 -9.19
CA ARG A 533 39.98 -7.33 -8.69
C ARG A 533 40.52 -8.38 -7.71
N HIS A 534 39.78 -9.46 -7.46
CA HIS A 534 40.11 -10.47 -6.44
C HIS A 534 40.36 -9.86 -5.04
N GLN A 535 39.48 -8.93 -4.62
CA GLN A 535 39.55 -8.25 -3.34
C GLN A 535 38.45 -8.70 -2.37
N HIS A 536 38.66 -8.42 -1.09
CA HIS A 536 37.66 -8.51 -0.03
C HIS A 536 36.95 -7.17 0.11
N LEU A 537 35.62 -7.16 -0.03
CA LEU A 537 34.81 -5.98 0.30
C LEU A 537 34.05 -6.22 1.59
N VAL A 538 34.29 -5.40 2.61
CA VAL A 538 33.60 -5.44 3.90
C VAL A 538 32.61 -4.30 3.93
N CYS A 539 31.33 -4.60 4.16
CA CYS A 539 30.24 -3.63 4.24
C CYS A 539 29.54 -3.73 5.60
N VAL A 540 29.30 -2.60 6.26
CA VAL A 540 28.51 -2.52 7.49
C VAL A 540 27.20 -1.80 7.18
N PHE A 541 26.09 -2.42 7.59
CA PHE A 541 24.74 -1.87 7.49
C PHE A 541 24.28 -1.44 8.88
N PHE A 542 23.98 -0.15 9.04
CA PHE A 542 23.63 0.45 10.32
C PHE A 542 22.11 0.62 10.48
N ASP A 543 21.62 0.49 11.71
CA ASP A 543 20.23 0.80 12.11
C ASP A 543 20.24 1.80 13.26
N LEU A 544 19.66 2.99 13.06
CA LEU A 544 19.55 4.02 14.09
C LEU A 544 18.49 3.66 15.15
N GLU A 545 18.80 3.92 16.41
CA GLU A 545 17.84 3.75 17.50
C GLU A 545 16.84 4.90 17.52
N LYS A 546 15.59 4.61 17.12
CA LYS A 546 14.44 5.53 17.24
C LYS A 546 14.73 6.93 16.65
N ALA A 547 15.32 6.92 15.46
CA ALA A 547 15.98 8.08 14.82
C ALA A 547 15.22 9.42 14.91
N TYR A 548 13.93 9.44 14.56
CA TYR A 548 13.12 10.66 14.59
C TYR A 548 12.85 11.17 16.00
N ASP A 549 12.66 10.26 16.97
CA ASP A 549 12.28 10.59 18.34
C ASP A 549 13.48 11.09 19.16
N THR A 550 14.71 10.77 18.74
CA THR A 550 15.96 11.14 19.44
C THR A 550 16.75 12.24 18.76
N THR A 551 16.29 12.75 17.61
CA THR A 551 17.00 13.76 16.82
C THR A 551 17.23 15.03 17.66
N TRP A 552 18.48 15.46 17.76
CA TRP A 552 18.86 16.61 18.58
C TRP A 552 18.46 17.93 17.92
N GLN A 553 17.51 18.64 18.53
CA GLN A 553 16.89 19.83 17.93
C GLN A 553 17.88 21.00 17.79
N TYR A 554 18.69 21.25 18.83
CA TYR A 554 19.72 22.29 18.78
C TYR A 554 20.76 21.99 17.69
N GLY A 555 21.15 20.72 17.53
CA GLY A 555 22.09 20.28 16.48
C GLY A 555 21.61 20.63 15.07
N ILE A 556 20.31 20.46 14.78
CA ILE A 556 19.72 20.88 13.49
C ILE A 556 19.89 22.39 13.28
N LEU A 557 19.50 23.18 14.28
CA LEU A 557 19.56 24.65 14.20
C LEU A 557 21.01 25.13 14.07
N GLN A 558 21.95 24.49 14.77
CA GLN A 558 23.37 24.78 14.67
C GLN A 558 23.89 24.51 13.26
N GLN A 559 23.55 23.37 12.65
CA GLN A 559 23.96 23.06 11.27
C GLN A 559 23.39 24.06 10.26
N LEU A 560 22.10 24.41 10.37
CA LEU A 560 21.49 25.42 9.50
C LEU A 560 22.13 26.80 9.67
N HIS A 561 22.49 27.16 10.91
CA HIS A 561 23.24 28.38 11.19
C HIS A 561 24.63 28.35 10.53
N LEU A 562 25.34 27.22 10.59
CA LEU A 562 26.64 27.03 9.93
C LEU A 562 26.56 27.07 8.40
N TYR A 563 25.45 26.62 7.82
CA TYR A 563 25.19 26.78 6.37
C TYR A 563 24.88 28.23 5.96
N GLY A 564 24.86 29.17 6.91
CA GLY A 564 24.63 30.59 6.64
C GLY A 564 23.15 30.99 6.61
N LEU A 565 22.24 30.11 7.06
CA LEU A 565 20.81 30.43 7.09
C LEU A 565 20.53 31.53 8.14
N ARG A 566 19.92 32.64 7.72
CA ARG A 566 19.55 33.79 8.58
C ARG A 566 18.18 34.37 8.20
N GLY A 567 17.53 35.12 9.10
CA GLY A 567 16.25 35.79 8.88
C GLY A 567 15.03 35.01 9.39
N ARG A 568 13.92 35.08 8.66
CA ARG A 568 12.59 34.55 9.07
C ARG A 568 12.51 33.02 9.05
N LEU A 569 13.10 32.39 8.03
CA LEU A 569 13.08 30.92 7.88
C LEU A 569 13.66 30.17 9.11
N PRO A 570 14.88 30.44 9.57
CA PRO A 570 15.42 29.73 10.74
C PRO A 570 14.69 30.08 12.05
N ARG A 571 14.16 31.31 12.20
CA ARG A 571 13.32 31.68 13.36
C ARG A 571 12.05 30.82 13.40
N PHE A 572 11.37 30.67 12.26
CA PHE A 572 10.21 29.78 12.15
C PHE A 572 10.58 28.32 12.50
N LEU A 573 11.71 27.80 12.00
CA LEU A 573 12.15 26.43 12.32
C LEU A 573 12.46 26.24 13.81
N LYS A 574 13.08 27.23 14.44
CA LYS A 574 13.34 27.22 15.89
C LYS A 574 12.03 27.12 16.68
N GLU A 575 11.05 27.95 16.33
CA GLU A 575 9.74 27.92 17.00
C GLU A 575 8.93 26.66 16.71
N PHE A 576 9.00 26.14 15.48
CA PHE A 576 8.33 24.91 15.06
C PHE A 576 8.80 23.67 15.86
N LEU A 577 10.08 23.60 16.19
CA LEU A 577 10.68 22.52 16.98
C LEU A 577 10.43 22.66 18.49
N SER A 578 10.26 23.89 18.98
CA SER A 578 10.20 24.20 20.41
C SER A 578 8.81 23.95 21.03
N GLY A 579 8.78 23.65 22.33
CA GLY A 579 7.55 23.67 23.14
C GLY A 579 6.45 22.70 22.69
N ARG A 580 6.83 21.55 22.12
CA ARG A 580 5.87 20.57 21.57
C ARG A 580 5.32 19.66 22.66
N SER A 581 4.06 19.27 22.49
CA SER A 581 3.40 18.28 23.35
C SER A 581 2.57 17.30 22.53
N PHE A 582 2.29 16.14 23.11
CA PHE A 582 1.43 15.16 22.47
C PHE A 582 0.56 14.40 23.49
N SER A 583 -0.56 13.87 23.00
CA SER A 583 -1.35 12.86 23.70
C SER A 583 -1.44 11.59 22.84
N VAL A 584 -1.44 10.41 23.46
CA VAL A 584 -1.64 9.14 22.78
C VAL A 584 -3.12 8.81 22.78
N ARG A 585 -3.68 8.47 21.61
CA ARG A 585 -5.08 8.06 21.49
C ARG A 585 -5.20 6.57 21.26
N VAL A 586 -5.95 5.91 22.15
CA VAL A 586 -6.31 4.49 22.09
C VAL A 586 -7.83 4.38 21.98
N GLY A 587 -8.32 4.02 20.79
CA GLY A 587 -9.76 4.04 20.52
C GLY A 587 -10.34 5.46 20.57
N THR A 588 -11.24 5.71 21.52
CA THR A 588 -11.84 7.02 21.82
C THR A 588 -11.17 7.74 22.99
N THR A 589 -10.27 7.07 23.73
CA THR A 589 -9.64 7.59 24.94
C THR A 589 -8.29 8.24 24.62
N HIS A 590 -8.02 9.38 25.26
CA HIS A 590 -6.74 10.08 25.19
C HIS A 590 -5.97 9.94 26.50
N SER A 591 -4.65 9.85 26.40
CA SER A 591 -3.75 10.03 27.56
C SER A 591 -3.74 11.47 28.03
N ALA A 592 -3.13 11.71 29.19
CA ALA A 592 -2.63 13.03 29.55
C ALA A 592 -1.67 13.56 28.47
N SER A 593 -1.60 14.90 28.35
CA SER A 593 -0.63 15.55 27.47
C SER A 593 0.76 15.46 28.09
N VAL A 594 1.75 15.08 27.30
CA VAL A 594 3.16 14.99 27.72
C VAL A 594 4.03 15.85 26.82
N ALA A 595 5.10 16.43 27.38
CA ALA A 595 6.06 17.23 26.63
C ALA A 595 6.96 16.34 25.75
N GLN A 596 7.30 16.83 24.57
CA GLN A 596 8.32 16.26 23.71
C GLN A 596 9.58 17.13 23.79
N GLU A 597 10.62 16.64 24.46
CA GLU A 597 11.87 17.39 24.68
C GLU A 597 12.79 17.39 23.45
N GLU A 598 12.99 16.24 22.81
CA GLU A 598 13.80 16.08 21.61
C GLU A 598 13.03 15.40 20.48
N GLY A 599 13.65 15.36 19.30
CA GLY A 599 13.12 14.72 18.12
C GLY A 599 12.30 15.63 17.23
N VAL A 600 11.89 15.06 16.10
CA VAL A 600 11.06 15.72 15.08
C VAL A 600 9.74 14.93 14.89
N PRO A 601 8.58 15.60 14.76
CA PRO A 601 7.29 14.90 14.69
C PRO A 601 7.15 13.92 13.52
N GLN A 602 6.92 12.63 13.82
CA GLN A 602 6.69 11.60 12.81
C GLN A 602 5.35 11.81 12.09
N GLY A 603 5.39 12.36 10.87
CA GLY A 603 4.21 12.68 10.07
C GLY A 603 4.12 14.14 9.63
N SER A 604 5.01 15.00 10.13
CA SER A 604 5.19 16.38 9.65
C SER A 604 5.98 16.41 8.34
N VAL A 605 5.75 17.46 7.53
CA VAL A 605 6.41 17.64 6.23
C VAL A 605 7.86 18.10 6.41
N LEU A 606 8.10 19.07 7.30
CA LEU A 606 9.43 19.61 7.58
C LEU A 606 10.35 18.60 8.26
N SER A 607 9.79 17.74 9.10
CA SER A 607 10.56 16.77 9.91
C SER A 607 11.48 15.88 9.07
N VAL A 608 11.06 15.55 7.86
CA VAL A 608 11.83 14.74 6.91
C VAL A 608 13.10 15.46 6.45
N THR A 609 12.97 16.73 6.05
CA THR A 609 14.09 17.56 5.60
C THR A 609 15.03 17.89 6.76
N LEU A 610 14.48 18.20 7.93
CA LEU A 610 15.26 18.50 9.14
C LEU A 610 16.06 17.28 9.61
N PHE A 611 15.49 16.07 9.53
CA PHE A 611 16.22 14.85 9.80
C PHE A 611 17.37 14.62 8.80
N ALA A 612 17.11 14.86 7.50
CA ALA A 612 18.16 14.76 6.49
C ALA A 612 19.33 15.72 6.78
N VAL A 613 19.06 16.96 7.22
CA VAL A 613 20.07 17.92 7.67
C VAL A 613 20.83 17.40 8.89
N ALA A 614 20.12 16.87 9.89
CA ALA A 614 20.73 16.36 11.11
C ALA A 614 21.75 15.23 10.85
N ILE A 615 21.39 14.27 10.00
CA ILE A 615 22.25 13.11 9.70
C ILE A 615 23.33 13.42 8.65
N ASN A 616 23.18 14.50 7.87
CA ASN A 616 23.98 14.79 6.67
C ASN A 616 25.50 14.74 6.91
N ALA A 617 25.96 15.30 8.03
CA ALA A 617 27.38 15.41 8.34
C ALA A 617 28.07 14.06 8.63
N ILE A 618 27.32 12.96 8.78
CA ILE A 618 27.88 11.61 8.98
C ILE A 618 28.79 11.21 7.81
N ALA A 619 28.43 11.60 6.58
CA ALA A 619 29.20 11.25 5.39
C ALA A 619 30.60 11.89 5.41
N SER A 620 30.70 13.11 5.94
CA SER A 620 31.96 13.85 6.08
C SER A 620 32.82 13.36 7.26
N SER A 621 32.25 12.60 8.20
CA SER A 621 32.99 12.04 9.35
C SER A 621 33.84 10.81 8.98
N LEU A 622 33.53 10.17 7.86
CA LEU A 622 34.19 8.95 7.41
C LEU A 622 35.63 9.21 6.92
N PRO A 623 36.57 8.28 7.13
CA PRO A 623 37.92 8.39 6.56
C PRO A 623 37.92 8.42 5.03
N ASP A 624 38.95 9.06 4.45
CA ASP A 624 39.16 9.06 3.00
C ASP A 624 39.28 7.64 2.44
N GLY A 625 38.66 7.42 1.28
CA GLY A 625 38.59 6.12 0.61
C GLY A 625 37.47 5.19 1.11
N ILE A 626 36.81 5.51 2.22
CA ILE A 626 35.64 4.76 2.70
C ILE A 626 34.39 5.19 1.94
N ALA A 627 33.76 4.24 1.24
CA ALA A 627 32.54 4.48 0.49
C ALA A 627 31.31 4.35 1.40
N ASN A 628 30.29 5.18 1.18
CA ASN A 628 29.02 5.13 1.90
C ASN A 628 27.80 5.42 1.01
N SER A 629 26.63 4.95 1.43
CA SER A 629 25.36 5.29 0.80
C SER A 629 24.27 5.44 1.87
N PRO A 630 24.08 6.66 2.40
CA PRO A 630 22.97 6.96 3.26
C PRO A 630 21.67 7.12 2.45
N TYR A 631 20.61 6.54 2.97
CA TYR A 631 19.23 6.78 2.58
C TYR A 631 18.44 7.03 3.85
N VAL A 632 18.37 8.30 4.26
CA VAL A 632 17.69 8.69 5.50
C VAL A 632 18.37 8.02 6.72
N ASP A 633 17.70 7.07 7.36
CA ASP A 633 18.12 6.32 8.54
C ASP A 633 18.89 5.04 8.18
N ASP A 634 18.69 4.51 6.98
CA ASP A 634 19.45 3.38 6.45
C ASP A 634 20.83 3.84 5.95
N LEU A 635 21.91 3.37 6.58
CA LEU A 635 23.28 3.68 6.17
C LEU A 635 24.04 2.39 5.84
N ALA A 636 24.68 2.36 4.68
CA ALA A 636 25.68 1.36 4.32
C ALA A 636 27.05 2.03 4.16
N VAL A 637 28.10 1.45 4.76
CA VAL A 637 29.49 1.89 4.65
C VAL A 637 30.36 0.71 4.27
N TRP A 638 31.26 0.86 3.30
CA TRP A 638 32.10 -0.23 2.83
C TRP A 638 33.48 0.20 2.36
N PHE A 639 34.37 -0.78 2.35
CA PHE A 639 35.73 -0.65 1.84
C PHE A 639 36.20 -1.97 1.22
N ALA A 640 36.98 -1.87 0.13
CA ALA A 640 37.54 -3.01 -0.58
C ALA A 640 39.07 -3.02 -0.49
N ALA A 641 39.66 -4.18 -0.18
CA ALA A 641 41.11 -4.36 -0.13
C ALA A 641 41.52 -5.78 -0.52
N SER A 642 42.75 -5.94 -1.03
CA SER A 642 43.28 -7.25 -1.40
C SER A 642 43.59 -8.16 -0.20
N ARG A 643 43.72 -7.60 1.01
CA ARG A 643 43.96 -8.33 2.26
C ARG A 643 42.87 -8.02 3.27
N MET A 644 42.28 -9.06 3.89
CA MET A 644 41.22 -8.89 4.90
C MET A 644 41.65 -8.00 6.07
N SER A 645 42.87 -8.16 6.57
CA SER A 645 43.38 -7.37 7.70
C SER A 645 43.35 -5.85 7.45
N VAL A 646 43.60 -5.43 6.20
CA VAL A 646 43.54 -4.01 5.81
C VAL A 646 42.10 -3.53 5.75
N ALA A 647 41.19 -4.36 5.22
CA ALA A 647 39.76 -4.04 5.19
C ALA A 647 39.20 -3.90 6.62
N GLU A 648 39.53 -4.83 7.51
CA GLU A 648 39.15 -4.82 8.91
C GLU A 648 39.64 -3.55 9.62
N GLN A 649 40.95 -3.25 9.55
CA GLN A 649 41.52 -2.07 10.21
C GLN A 649 40.88 -0.76 9.72
N ARG A 650 40.66 -0.63 8.40
CA ARG A 650 40.04 0.57 7.80
C ARG A 650 38.57 0.69 8.17
N MET A 651 37.83 -0.41 8.19
CA MET A 651 36.43 -0.42 8.61
C MET A 651 36.27 -0.16 10.11
N GLN A 652 37.16 -0.70 10.96
CA GLN A 652 37.15 -0.40 12.40
C GLN A 652 37.40 1.09 12.65
N LEU A 653 38.38 1.70 11.98
CA LEU A 653 38.62 3.13 12.07
C LEU A 653 37.38 3.95 11.64
N ALA A 654 36.67 3.51 10.60
CA ALA A 654 35.43 4.14 10.17
C ALA A 654 34.33 4.01 11.24
N LEU A 655 34.16 2.83 11.85
CA LEU A 655 33.21 2.59 12.93
C LEU A 655 33.50 3.45 14.15
N ASP A 656 34.76 3.60 14.53
CA ASP A 656 35.17 4.43 15.68
C ASP A 656 34.87 5.91 15.43
N ARG A 657 35.09 6.40 14.21
CA ARG A 657 34.74 7.79 13.83
C ARG A 657 33.24 8.02 13.80
N VAL A 658 32.49 7.09 13.22
CA VAL A 658 31.03 7.14 13.16
C VAL A 658 30.44 7.11 14.56
N SER A 659 30.93 6.23 15.44
CA SER A 659 30.46 6.11 16.83
C SER A 659 30.67 7.44 17.58
N ARG A 660 31.88 8.00 17.52
CA ARG A 660 32.19 9.32 18.13
C ARG A 660 31.32 10.44 17.56
N TRP A 661 31.13 10.46 16.24
CA TRP A 661 30.30 11.46 15.59
C TRP A 661 28.83 11.36 16.04
N THR A 662 28.29 10.14 16.15
CA THR A 662 26.90 9.95 16.61
C THR A 662 26.70 10.44 18.03
N ASP A 663 27.62 10.12 18.95
CA ASP A 663 27.55 10.56 20.33
C ASP A 663 27.57 12.11 20.42
N SER A 664 28.43 12.78 19.63
CA SER A 664 28.55 14.24 19.65
C SER A 664 27.40 15.00 18.95
N HIS A 665 26.51 14.29 18.24
CA HIS A 665 25.37 14.85 17.48
C HIS A 665 24.00 14.33 17.97
N GLY A 666 23.98 13.57 19.08
CA GLY A 666 22.75 13.11 19.72
C GLY A 666 22.07 11.91 19.04
N PHE A 667 22.81 11.16 18.20
CA PHE A 667 22.38 9.90 17.60
C PHE A 667 22.99 8.70 18.31
N ARG A 668 22.40 7.51 18.10
CA ARG A 668 22.98 6.23 18.52
C ARG A 668 22.56 5.13 17.55
N PHE A 669 23.52 4.31 17.14
CA PHE A 669 23.22 3.10 16.36
C PHE A 669 22.94 1.93 17.29
N SER A 670 22.10 1.00 16.83
CA SER A 670 21.82 -0.23 17.57
C SER A 670 22.85 -1.30 17.24
N PRO A 671 23.72 -1.72 18.18
CA PRO A 671 24.73 -2.74 17.90
C PRO A 671 24.10 -4.09 17.55
N SER A 672 22.96 -4.39 18.19
CA SER A 672 22.23 -5.66 18.00
C SER A 672 21.61 -5.82 16.60
N LYS A 673 21.37 -4.72 15.89
CA LYS A 673 20.76 -4.71 14.56
C LYS A 673 21.74 -4.31 13.46
N THR A 674 22.85 -3.66 13.83
CA THR A 674 23.94 -3.36 12.92
C THR A 674 24.64 -4.66 12.56
N VAL A 675 24.88 -4.89 11.27
CA VAL A 675 25.48 -6.14 10.78
C VAL A 675 26.58 -5.85 9.76
N ALA A 676 27.62 -6.67 9.78
CA ALA A 676 28.67 -6.66 8.77
C ALA A 676 28.41 -7.75 7.72
N MET A 677 28.82 -7.52 6.49
CA MET A 677 28.80 -8.50 5.41
C MET A 677 30.13 -8.47 4.67
N HIS A 678 30.72 -9.65 4.50
CA HIS A 678 31.93 -9.82 3.70
C HIS A 678 31.58 -10.28 2.29
N PHE A 679 31.64 -9.38 1.32
CA PHE A 679 31.51 -9.74 -0.09
C PHE A 679 32.84 -10.30 -0.61
N CYS A 680 32.85 -11.59 -0.98
CA CYS A 680 34.03 -12.25 -1.51
C CYS A 680 33.71 -13.45 -2.43
N ARG A 681 34.50 -13.61 -3.50
CA ARG A 681 34.51 -14.79 -4.39
C ARG A 681 35.87 -15.50 -4.48
N ILE A 682 36.85 -15.06 -3.69
CA ILE A 682 38.18 -15.69 -3.61
C ILE A 682 38.01 -17.12 -3.07
N ARG A 683 38.76 -18.07 -3.64
CA ARG A 683 38.77 -19.48 -3.19
C ARG A 683 39.81 -19.66 -2.08
N GLY A 684 39.57 -20.59 -1.16
CA GLY A 684 40.44 -20.85 -0.01
C GLY A 684 39.85 -20.35 1.30
N ILE A 685 40.56 -20.61 2.40
CA ILE A 685 40.15 -20.21 3.75
C ILE A 685 40.66 -18.79 4.00
N HIS A 686 39.76 -17.89 4.31
CA HIS A 686 40.07 -16.55 4.81
C HIS A 686 39.13 -16.24 5.99
N PRO A 687 39.61 -15.57 7.05
CA PRO A 687 38.75 -15.20 8.17
C PRO A 687 37.75 -14.11 7.76
N ASP A 688 36.60 -14.10 8.45
CA ASP A 688 35.69 -12.96 8.46
C ASP A 688 36.28 -11.83 9.31
N PRO A 689 35.89 -10.56 9.06
CA PRO A 689 36.43 -9.42 9.81
C PRO A 689 35.91 -9.42 11.26
N ASP A 690 36.78 -9.06 12.20
CA ASP A 690 36.40 -8.83 13.59
C ASP A 690 36.20 -7.33 13.88
N LEU A 691 34.93 -6.90 13.91
CA LEU A 691 34.55 -5.50 14.03
C LEU A 691 33.79 -5.25 15.33
N PHE A 692 34.06 -4.11 15.97
CA PHE A 692 33.45 -3.71 17.24
C PHE A 692 32.80 -2.33 17.12
N MET A 693 31.66 -2.15 17.78
CA MET A 693 30.96 -0.87 17.90
C MET A 693 30.43 -0.70 19.32
N TYR A 694 30.81 0.40 19.96
CA TYR A 694 30.55 0.66 21.39
C TYR A 694 30.95 -0.54 22.29
N GLY A 695 32.07 -1.20 21.98
CA GLY A 695 32.56 -2.38 22.71
C GLY A 695 31.82 -3.69 22.40
N HIS A 696 30.76 -3.68 21.58
CA HIS A 696 30.05 -4.88 21.17
C HIS A 696 30.55 -5.37 19.81
N ARG A 697 30.80 -6.69 19.70
CA ARG A 697 31.17 -7.32 18.44
C ARG A 697 30.01 -7.25 17.43
N ILE A 698 30.26 -6.70 16.25
CA ILE A 698 29.31 -6.70 15.13
C ILE A 698 29.32 -8.08 14.49
N ARG A 699 28.14 -8.68 14.34
CA ARG A 699 28.01 -9.98 13.67
C ARG A 699 28.27 -9.83 12.17
N CYS A 700 29.21 -10.62 11.64
CA CYS A 700 29.32 -10.87 10.20
C CYS A 700 28.23 -11.85 9.74
N VAL A 701 27.48 -11.49 8.71
CA VAL A 701 26.35 -12.29 8.18
C VAL A 701 26.52 -12.62 6.71
N GLU A 702 25.97 -13.77 6.33
CA GLU A 702 25.97 -14.31 4.97
C GLU A 702 24.95 -13.62 4.06
N GLU A 703 23.84 -13.15 4.64
CA GLU A 703 22.76 -12.46 3.95
C GLU A 703 22.18 -11.32 4.81
N THR A 704 21.81 -10.21 4.18
CA THR A 704 21.21 -9.05 4.86
C THR A 704 20.32 -8.25 3.94
N ARG A 705 19.29 -7.62 4.52
CA ARG A 705 18.36 -6.77 3.77
C ARG A 705 18.84 -5.32 3.80
N PHE A 706 18.97 -4.72 2.62
CA PHE A 706 19.26 -3.30 2.46
C PHE A 706 18.31 -2.71 1.43
N LEU A 707 17.57 -1.65 1.80
CA LEU A 707 16.58 -0.97 0.97
C LEU A 707 15.66 -1.95 0.21
N GLY A 708 15.16 -2.97 0.92
CA GLY A 708 14.20 -3.95 0.37
C GLY A 708 14.78 -5.12 -0.44
N LEU A 709 16.06 -5.08 -0.82
CA LEU A 709 16.75 -6.21 -1.47
C LEU A 709 17.52 -7.05 -0.44
N LEU A 710 17.63 -8.36 -0.69
CA LEU A 710 18.35 -9.29 0.18
C LEU A 710 19.68 -9.64 -0.49
N PHE A 711 20.76 -9.02 -0.02
CA PHE A 711 22.12 -9.28 -0.52
C PHE A 711 22.64 -10.57 0.09
N ASP A 712 23.43 -11.32 -0.69
CA ASP A 712 24.25 -12.43 -0.22
C ASP A 712 25.72 -12.17 -0.54
N LYS A 713 26.64 -12.74 0.24
CA LYS A 713 28.09 -12.48 0.13
C LYS A 713 28.72 -12.69 -1.25
N ARG A 714 28.06 -13.42 -2.15
CA ARG A 714 28.54 -13.71 -3.51
C ARG A 714 27.71 -13.04 -4.60
N LEU A 715 26.70 -12.24 -4.27
CA LEU A 715 25.72 -11.68 -5.22
C LEU A 715 25.12 -12.75 -6.13
N THR A 716 24.74 -13.90 -5.55
CA THR A 716 24.03 -14.96 -6.28
C THR A 716 22.56 -14.64 -6.45
N TRP A 717 22.01 -13.81 -5.57
CA TRP A 717 20.62 -13.39 -5.42
C TRP A 717 19.63 -14.53 -5.15
N VAL A 718 20.11 -15.75 -4.87
CA VAL A 718 19.24 -16.91 -4.64
C VAL A 718 18.29 -16.70 -3.45
N PRO A 719 18.74 -16.20 -2.29
CA PRO A 719 17.84 -15.93 -1.16
C PRO A 719 16.78 -14.88 -1.49
N HIS A 720 17.19 -13.81 -2.20
CA HIS A 720 16.28 -12.75 -2.65
C HIS A 720 15.20 -13.28 -3.59
N LEU A 721 15.59 -13.98 -4.65
CA LEU A 721 14.68 -14.50 -5.67
C LEU A 721 13.69 -15.51 -5.06
N ARG A 722 14.13 -16.33 -4.10
CA ARG A 722 13.25 -17.26 -3.36
C ARG A 722 12.21 -16.50 -2.52
N THR A 723 12.65 -15.53 -1.71
CA THR A 723 11.75 -14.72 -0.88
C THR A 723 10.77 -13.92 -1.74
N LEU A 724 11.24 -13.35 -2.86
CA LEU A 724 10.43 -12.63 -3.84
C LEU A 724 9.38 -13.54 -4.46
N LYS A 725 9.77 -14.73 -4.94
CA LYS A 725 8.84 -15.74 -5.48
C LYS A 725 7.76 -16.11 -4.48
N VAL A 726 8.10 -16.40 -3.23
CA VAL A 726 7.13 -16.73 -2.18
C VAL A 726 6.17 -15.56 -1.91
N SER A 727 6.70 -14.34 -1.85
CA SER A 727 5.91 -13.11 -1.68
C SER A 727 4.90 -12.91 -2.82
N CYS A 728 5.30 -13.20 -4.06
CA CYS A 728 4.45 -13.13 -5.24
C CYS A 728 3.43 -14.29 -5.32
N LEU A 729 3.80 -15.51 -4.92
CA LEU A 729 2.87 -16.65 -4.80
C LEU A 729 1.77 -16.38 -3.77
N LYS A 730 2.11 -15.75 -2.63
CA LYS A 730 1.13 -15.29 -1.64
C LYS A 730 0.20 -14.22 -2.22
N ALA A 731 0.74 -13.30 -3.04
CA ALA A 731 -0.05 -12.29 -3.75
C ALA A 731 -0.97 -12.90 -4.82
N LEU A 732 -0.56 -13.96 -5.51
CA LEU A 732 -1.38 -14.65 -6.52
C LEU A 732 -2.66 -15.23 -5.95
N ASN A 733 -2.71 -15.56 -4.65
CA ASN A 733 -3.95 -16.01 -4.00
C ASN A 733 -5.07 -14.96 -4.10
N LEU A 734 -4.71 -13.68 -4.15
CA LEU A 734 -5.69 -12.63 -4.40
C LEU A 734 -6.32 -12.79 -5.79
N LEU A 735 -5.50 -12.93 -6.82
CA LEU A 735 -6.00 -13.12 -8.17
C LEU A 735 -6.87 -14.38 -8.24
N ARG A 736 -6.43 -15.50 -7.66
CA ARG A 736 -7.21 -16.75 -7.62
C ARG A 736 -8.63 -16.59 -7.03
N VAL A 737 -8.79 -15.74 -6.02
CA VAL A 737 -10.10 -15.45 -5.41
C VAL A 737 -11.00 -14.63 -6.34
N LEU A 738 -10.40 -13.74 -7.14
CA LEU A 738 -11.11 -12.81 -8.02
C LEU A 738 -11.32 -13.35 -9.44
N SER A 739 -10.44 -14.26 -9.89
CA SER A 739 -10.36 -14.77 -11.24
C SER A 739 -11.02 -16.13 -11.33
N HIS A 740 -12.32 -16.14 -11.63
CA HIS A 740 -13.00 -17.33 -12.14
C HIS A 740 -13.18 -17.20 -13.66
N THR A 741 -13.45 -18.32 -14.33
CA THR A 741 -13.59 -18.38 -15.80
C THR A 741 -14.94 -17.85 -16.27
N SER A 742 -16.02 -18.17 -15.54
CA SER A 742 -17.39 -17.74 -15.88
C SER A 742 -17.96 -16.56 -15.07
N TRP A 743 -17.29 -16.13 -14.00
CA TRP A 743 -17.71 -15.01 -13.15
C TRP A 743 -16.46 -14.38 -12.49
N GLY A 744 -16.63 -13.30 -11.74
CA GLY A 744 -15.53 -12.61 -11.08
C GLY A 744 -15.12 -11.33 -11.79
N ALA A 745 -13.96 -10.79 -11.42
CA ALA A 745 -13.48 -9.53 -11.97
C ALA A 745 -13.13 -9.67 -13.46
N ASP A 746 -13.36 -8.62 -14.24
CA ASP A 746 -13.02 -8.59 -15.66
C ASP A 746 -11.50 -8.66 -15.89
N ARG A 747 -11.11 -9.06 -17.11
CA ARG A 747 -9.72 -9.26 -17.52
C ARG A 747 -8.86 -8.02 -17.29
N ALA A 748 -9.32 -6.84 -17.70
CA ALA A 748 -8.55 -5.62 -17.59
C ALA A 748 -8.29 -5.26 -16.12
N THR A 749 -9.29 -5.46 -15.25
CA THR A 749 -9.15 -5.29 -13.80
C THR A 749 -8.19 -6.30 -13.18
N LEU A 750 -8.24 -7.56 -13.60
CA LEU A 750 -7.30 -8.58 -13.14
C LEU A 750 -5.87 -8.28 -13.61
N LEU A 751 -5.66 -7.82 -14.84
CA LEU A 751 -4.34 -7.39 -15.33
C LEU A 751 -3.82 -6.18 -14.54
N ARG A 752 -4.66 -5.17 -14.28
CA ARG A 752 -4.28 -4.04 -13.40
C ARG A 752 -3.90 -4.50 -12.00
N LEU A 753 -4.64 -5.44 -11.41
CA LEU A 753 -4.31 -6.02 -10.11
C LEU A 753 -3.01 -6.82 -10.14
N TYR A 754 -2.78 -7.59 -11.20
CA TYR A 754 -1.51 -8.27 -11.45
C TYR A 754 -0.36 -7.25 -11.47
N HIS A 755 -0.49 -6.13 -12.19
CA HIS A 755 0.52 -5.08 -12.24
C HIS A 755 0.84 -4.50 -10.88
N VAL A 756 -0.19 -4.16 -10.10
CA VAL A 756 -0.03 -3.45 -8.83
C VAL A 756 0.50 -4.35 -7.72
N VAL A 757 0.13 -5.64 -7.69
CA VAL A 757 0.42 -6.52 -6.54
C VAL A 757 1.58 -7.48 -6.80
N ILE A 758 1.79 -7.88 -8.06
CA ILE A 758 2.81 -8.86 -8.44
C ILE A 758 3.90 -8.21 -9.29
N ARG A 759 3.56 -7.59 -10.43
CA ARG A 759 4.56 -6.99 -11.33
C ARG A 759 5.37 -5.91 -10.62
N SER A 760 4.74 -5.06 -9.81
CA SER A 760 5.43 -4.04 -8.99
C SER A 760 6.51 -4.62 -8.07
N LYS A 761 6.31 -5.83 -7.53
CA LYS A 761 7.31 -6.52 -6.70
C LYS A 761 8.45 -7.10 -7.54
N LEU A 762 8.13 -7.59 -8.73
CA LEU A 762 9.13 -8.07 -9.69
C LEU A 762 9.95 -6.90 -10.24
N ASP A 763 9.33 -5.77 -10.55
CA ASP A 763 10.00 -4.58 -11.11
C ASP A 763 10.96 -3.94 -10.09
N TYR A 764 10.62 -3.93 -8.78
CA TYR A 764 11.44 -3.26 -7.76
C TYR A 764 12.84 -3.89 -7.60
N GLY A 765 13.88 -3.10 -7.88
CA GLY A 765 15.28 -3.47 -7.71
C GLY A 765 15.80 -4.47 -8.74
N CYS A 766 15.03 -4.70 -9.82
CA CYS A 766 15.44 -5.59 -10.90
C CYS A 766 16.70 -5.13 -11.61
N GLU A 767 16.97 -3.83 -11.61
CA GLU A 767 18.19 -3.24 -12.15
C GLU A 767 19.44 -3.79 -11.44
N VAL A 768 19.30 -4.15 -10.17
CA VAL A 768 20.38 -4.61 -9.29
C VAL A 768 20.46 -6.14 -9.30
N TYR A 769 19.36 -6.83 -8.99
CA TYR A 769 19.37 -8.30 -8.89
C TYR A 769 19.48 -9.01 -10.26
N SER A 770 19.30 -8.29 -11.38
CA SER A 770 19.56 -8.83 -12.73
C SER A 770 21.04 -9.12 -13.00
N SER A 771 21.95 -8.85 -12.07
CA SER A 771 23.31 -9.40 -12.09
C SER A 771 23.36 -10.91 -11.80
N ALA A 772 22.25 -11.51 -11.34
CA ALA A 772 22.12 -12.96 -11.29
C ALA A 772 22.11 -13.59 -12.69
N THR A 773 22.60 -14.82 -12.81
CA THR A 773 22.55 -15.58 -14.07
C THR A 773 21.12 -15.78 -14.57
N ASP A 774 20.91 -15.82 -15.89
CA ASP A 774 19.58 -16.04 -16.50
C ASP A 774 18.84 -17.26 -15.96
N ALA A 775 19.54 -18.38 -15.74
CA ALA A 775 18.97 -19.60 -15.17
C ALA A 775 18.30 -19.35 -13.79
N ARG A 776 18.88 -18.46 -12.97
CA ARG A 776 18.33 -18.08 -11.66
C ARG A 776 17.17 -17.10 -11.81
N LEU A 777 17.25 -16.15 -12.74
CA LEU A 777 16.18 -15.18 -13.01
C LEU A 777 14.91 -15.86 -13.52
N ARG A 778 15.03 -16.90 -14.37
CA ARG A 778 13.90 -17.68 -14.91
C ARG A 778 13.02 -18.35 -13.85
N VAL A 779 13.48 -18.45 -12.60
CA VAL A 779 12.67 -18.94 -11.46
C VAL A 779 11.43 -18.06 -11.21
N LEU A 780 11.46 -16.79 -11.66
CA LEU A 780 10.37 -15.82 -11.55
C LEU A 780 9.34 -15.93 -12.69
N ASP A 781 9.72 -16.42 -13.87
CA ASP A 781 8.84 -16.49 -15.05
C ASP A 781 7.54 -17.28 -14.79
N PRO A 782 7.54 -18.44 -14.09
CA PRO A 782 6.31 -19.15 -13.77
C PRO A 782 5.31 -18.32 -12.96
N VAL A 783 5.80 -17.39 -12.12
CA VAL A 783 4.94 -16.48 -11.33
C VAL A 783 4.29 -15.45 -12.23
N HIS A 784 5.06 -14.86 -13.16
CA HIS A 784 4.55 -13.95 -14.18
C HIS A 784 3.48 -14.63 -15.03
N HIS A 785 3.78 -15.81 -15.60
CA HIS A 785 2.85 -16.57 -16.42
C HIS A 785 1.59 -16.98 -15.65
N ALA A 786 1.71 -17.37 -14.37
CA ALA A 786 0.56 -17.69 -13.54
C ALA A 786 -0.36 -16.47 -13.32
N GLY A 787 0.22 -15.29 -13.08
CA GLY A 787 -0.55 -14.05 -12.96
C GLY A 787 -1.31 -13.70 -14.24
N VAL A 788 -0.64 -13.79 -15.39
CA VAL A 788 -1.25 -13.52 -16.70
C VAL A 788 -2.32 -14.56 -17.06
N ARG A 789 -2.10 -15.86 -16.76
CA ARG A 789 -3.11 -16.92 -16.97
C ARG A 789 -4.37 -16.70 -16.14
N LEU A 790 -4.23 -16.34 -14.86
CA LEU A 790 -5.38 -16.03 -14.02
C LEU A 790 -6.15 -14.82 -14.57
N ALA A 791 -5.44 -13.78 -15.01
CA ALA A 791 -6.07 -12.59 -15.56
C ALA A 791 -6.78 -12.84 -16.89
N THR A 792 -6.23 -13.66 -17.77
CA THR A 792 -6.80 -13.96 -19.10
C THR A 792 -7.79 -15.12 -19.10
N GLY A 793 -7.73 -16.02 -18.11
CA GLY A 793 -8.51 -17.26 -18.09
C GLY A 793 -7.92 -18.38 -18.95
N ALA A 794 -6.73 -18.20 -19.51
CA ALA A 794 -6.02 -19.19 -20.32
C ALA A 794 -5.67 -20.47 -19.53
N PHE A 795 -5.53 -21.58 -20.24
CA PHE A 795 -5.17 -22.86 -19.62
C PHE A 795 -3.70 -22.95 -19.23
N ARG A 796 -3.38 -23.89 -18.33
CA ARG A 796 -1.99 -24.17 -17.93
C ARG A 796 -1.13 -24.67 -19.10
N SER A 797 -1.75 -25.33 -20.08
CA SER A 797 -1.10 -25.83 -21.31
C SER A 797 -0.92 -24.76 -22.39
N SER A 798 -1.49 -23.56 -22.24
CA SER A 798 -1.38 -22.50 -23.25
C SER A 798 0.09 -22.09 -23.47
N PRO A 799 0.53 -21.94 -24.75
CA PRO A 799 1.89 -21.54 -25.08
C PRO A 799 2.21 -20.18 -24.49
N ILE A 800 3.40 -20.04 -23.89
CA ILE A 800 3.81 -18.81 -23.21
C ILE A 800 3.83 -17.61 -24.17
N PRO A 801 4.40 -17.69 -25.38
CA PRO A 801 4.38 -16.54 -26.30
C PRO A 801 2.96 -16.07 -26.62
N SER A 802 2.04 -17.00 -26.93
CA SER A 802 0.65 -16.68 -27.23
C SER A 802 -0.06 -16.05 -26.02
N LEU A 803 0.19 -16.57 -24.81
CA LEU A 803 -0.36 -16.00 -23.57
C LEU A 803 0.08 -14.54 -23.36
N LEU A 804 1.36 -14.26 -23.56
CA LEU A 804 1.96 -12.94 -23.35
C LEU A 804 1.49 -11.94 -24.41
N VAL A 805 1.47 -12.36 -25.68
CA VAL A 805 0.97 -11.55 -26.80
C VAL A 805 -0.51 -11.25 -26.64
N ASP A 806 -1.33 -12.25 -26.30
CA ASP A 806 -2.74 -12.04 -26.02
C ASP A 806 -2.89 -11.01 -24.89
N ALA A 807 -2.20 -11.20 -23.76
CA ALA A 807 -2.25 -10.28 -22.63
C ALA A 807 -1.65 -8.88 -22.90
N ASN A 808 -0.92 -8.69 -24.00
CA ASN A 808 -0.05 -7.53 -24.26
C ASN A 808 0.91 -7.27 -23.08
N GLU A 809 1.48 -8.36 -22.51
CA GLU A 809 2.48 -8.32 -21.45
C GLU A 809 3.84 -8.79 -21.98
N PRO A 810 4.90 -7.95 -21.97
CA PRO A 810 6.20 -8.37 -22.46
C PRO A 810 6.83 -9.43 -21.53
N PRO A 811 7.65 -10.34 -22.07
CA PRO A 811 8.52 -11.21 -21.29
C PRO A 811 9.32 -10.46 -20.22
N LEU A 812 9.57 -11.12 -19.07
CA LEU A 812 10.23 -10.45 -17.94
C LEU A 812 11.66 -9.98 -18.24
N ASP A 813 12.39 -10.65 -19.13
CA ASP A 813 13.74 -10.25 -19.53
C ASP A 813 13.73 -8.91 -20.28
N LEU A 814 12.87 -8.76 -21.30
CA LEU A 814 12.68 -7.48 -22.01
C LEU A 814 12.20 -6.37 -21.06
N ARG A 815 11.33 -6.72 -20.11
CA ARG A 815 10.86 -5.79 -19.08
C ARG A 815 12.00 -5.31 -18.17
N ARG A 816 12.88 -6.20 -17.71
CA ARG A 816 14.03 -5.85 -16.87
C ARG A 816 15.04 -4.99 -17.63
N GLN A 817 15.31 -5.30 -18.89
CA GLN A 817 16.16 -4.49 -19.76
C GLN A 817 15.60 -3.07 -19.93
N SER A 818 14.29 -2.93 -20.21
CA SER A 818 13.60 -1.63 -20.27
C SER A 818 13.78 -0.80 -18.98
N LEU A 819 13.61 -1.43 -17.81
CA LEU A 819 13.77 -0.77 -16.51
C LEU A 819 15.23 -0.38 -16.23
N MET A 820 16.19 -1.22 -16.61
CA MET A 820 17.61 -0.91 -16.52
C MET A 820 17.98 0.33 -17.36
N VAL A 821 17.55 0.39 -18.62
CA VAL A 821 17.81 1.54 -19.52
C VAL A 821 17.18 2.83 -18.95
N ARG A 822 15.95 2.74 -18.43
CA ARG A 822 15.31 3.88 -17.75
C ARG A 822 16.06 4.32 -16.50
N CYS A 823 16.59 3.38 -15.73
CA CYS A 823 17.41 3.68 -14.56
C CYS A 823 18.73 4.35 -14.94
N TRP A 824 19.39 3.88 -16.01
CA TRP A 824 20.59 4.51 -16.58
C TRP A 824 20.33 5.96 -16.95
N HIS A 825 19.36 6.25 -17.82
CA HIS A 825 19.05 7.63 -18.20
C HIS A 825 18.60 8.48 -17.01
N ARG A 826 17.99 7.90 -15.98
CA ARG A 826 17.65 8.62 -14.74
C ARG A 826 18.89 9.00 -13.94
N LEU A 827 19.88 8.13 -13.81
CA LEU A 827 21.15 8.42 -13.12
C LEU A 827 21.94 9.52 -13.88
N HIS A 828 21.95 9.45 -15.21
CA HIS A 828 22.60 10.46 -16.07
C HIS A 828 21.93 11.85 -16.07
N ARG A 829 20.76 12.02 -15.41
CA ARG A 829 20.20 13.35 -15.10
C ARG A 829 21.08 14.13 -14.12
N LEU A 830 21.88 13.42 -13.33
CA LEU A 830 22.74 13.96 -12.28
C LEU A 830 24.19 13.45 -12.50
N PRO A 831 24.86 13.88 -13.60
CA PRO A 831 26.12 13.30 -14.06
C PRO A 831 27.24 13.38 -13.01
N ASP A 832 27.25 14.45 -12.20
CA ASP A 832 28.30 14.73 -11.22
C ASP A 832 28.12 13.96 -9.89
N THR A 833 27.09 13.12 -9.79
CA THR A 833 26.79 12.41 -8.54
C THR A 833 27.50 11.07 -8.43
N LEU A 834 27.86 10.68 -7.20
CA LEU A 834 28.53 9.42 -6.91
C LEU A 834 27.83 8.17 -7.49
N PRO A 835 26.49 8.04 -7.47
CA PRO A 835 25.83 6.91 -8.12
C PRO A 835 26.05 6.87 -9.64
N CYS A 836 25.99 8.01 -10.33
CA CYS A 836 26.20 8.07 -11.78
C CYS A 836 27.66 7.75 -12.15
N LEU A 837 28.62 8.34 -11.43
CA LEU A 837 30.04 8.07 -11.63
C LEU A 837 30.39 6.59 -11.41
N ALA A 838 29.82 5.97 -10.37
CA ALA A 838 30.07 4.56 -10.05
C ALA A 838 29.60 3.61 -11.16
N VAL A 839 28.49 3.92 -11.84
CA VAL A 839 27.96 3.06 -12.92
C VAL A 839 28.54 3.41 -14.29
N SER A 840 29.06 4.62 -14.47
CA SER A 840 29.65 5.06 -15.74
C SER A 840 31.06 4.50 -15.96
N SER A 841 31.73 4.03 -14.90
CA SER A 841 33.09 3.47 -14.99
C SER A 841 33.22 2.36 -16.02
N ASP A 842 34.27 2.44 -16.84
CA ASP A 842 34.65 1.46 -17.86
C ASP A 842 35.98 0.75 -17.57
N ILE A 843 36.56 0.98 -16.40
CA ILE A 843 37.91 0.52 -16.03
C ILE A 843 38.06 -1.00 -16.19
N MET A 844 37.01 -1.77 -15.85
CA MET A 844 37.04 -3.24 -15.87
C MET A 844 36.29 -3.85 -17.07
N SER A 845 35.91 -3.06 -18.07
CA SER A 845 35.06 -3.53 -19.18
C SER A 845 35.69 -4.69 -19.97
N GLN A 846 37.01 -4.66 -20.24
CA GLN A 846 37.72 -5.77 -20.89
C GLN A 846 37.69 -7.06 -20.05
N TYR A 847 37.84 -6.95 -18.72
CA TYR A 847 37.77 -8.11 -17.83
C TYR A 847 36.39 -8.79 -17.92
N TYR A 848 35.30 -8.00 -17.91
CA TYR A 848 33.94 -8.53 -17.97
C TYR A 848 33.60 -9.18 -19.31
N LEU A 849 34.15 -8.67 -20.42
CA LEU A 849 34.04 -9.29 -21.75
C LEU A 849 34.72 -10.67 -21.78
N LEU A 850 35.90 -10.79 -21.19
CA LEU A 850 36.66 -12.05 -21.15
C LEU A 850 36.09 -13.07 -20.15
N HIS A 851 35.42 -12.61 -19.09
CA HIS A 851 34.94 -13.45 -17.99
C HIS A 851 33.41 -13.43 -17.85
N SER A 852 32.71 -14.09 -18.79
CA SER A 852 31.24 -14.17 -18.82
C SER A 852 30.59 -14.81 -17.59
N ARG A 853 31.36 -15.51 -16.73
CA ARG A 853 30.88 -16.10 -15.47
C ARG A 853 30.97 -15.15 -14.28
N ALA A 854 31.67 -14.02 -14.40
CA ALA A 854 31.70 -12.98 -13.39
C ALA A 854 30.35 -12.22 -13.36
N PRO A 855 29.89 -11.74 -12.20
CA PRO A 855 28.69 -10.92 -12.16
C PRO A 855 29.02 -9.56 -12.77
N TRP A 856 28.29 -9.18 -13.81
CA TRP A 856 28.51 -7.90 -14.47
C TRP A 856 27.86 -6.77 -13.68
N PRO A 857 28.58 -5.66 -13.41
CA PRO A 857 28.02 -4.50 -12.74
C PRO A 857 26.90 -3.87 -13.57
N PHE A 858 26.00 -3.15 -12.93
CA PHE A 858 24.85 -2.51 -13.58
C PHE A 858 25.21 -1.74 -14.87
N GLY A 859 26.24 -0.88 -14.83
CA GLY A 859 26.65 -0.04 -15.97
C GLY A 859 27.03 -0.84 -17.23
N PHE A 860 27.78 -1.92 -17.04
CA PHE A 860 28.15 -2.81 -18.14
C PHE A 860 26.93 -3.53 -18.72
N ARG A 861 26.04 -4.04 -17.85
CA ARG A 861 24.83 -4.76 -18.28
C ARG A 861 23.88 -3.87 -19.10
N VAL A 862 23.71 -2.61 -18.71
CA VAL A 862 22.80 -1.70 -19.41
C VAL A 862 23.36 -1.24 -20.75
N ARG A 863 24.67 -0.95 -20.86
CA ARG A 863 25.31 -0.64 -22.15
C ARG A 863 25.15 -1.78 -23.14
N LYS A 864 25.41 -3.02 -22.71
CA LYS A 864 25.17 -4.20 -23.54
C LYS A 864 23.71 -4.35 -23.96
N ALA A 865 22.76 -4.12 -23.05
CA ALA A 865 21.34 -4.18 -23.37
C ALA A 865 20.90 -3.09 -24.36
N MET A 866 21.47 -1.88 -24.28
CA MET A 866 21.22 -0.80 -25.24
C MET A 866 21.75 -1.16 -26.63
N GLU A 867 22.97 -1.70 -26.69
CA GLU A 867 23.58 -2.19 -27.94
C GLU A 867 22.75 -3.31 -28.58
N GLU A 868 22.37 -4.33 -27.80
CA GLU A 868 21.54 -5.45 -28.27
C GLU A 868 20.14 -5.01 -28.75
N MET A 869 19.60 -3.92 -28.20
CA MET A 869 18.29 -3.37 -28.59
C MET A 869 18.36 -2.31 -29.70
N GLY A 870 19.56 -1.87 -30.10
CA GLY A 870 19.72 -0.74 -31.02
C GLY A 870 19.26 0.59 -30.44
N ILE A 871 19.34 0.78 -29.12
CA ILE A 871 19.04 2.05 -28.45
C ILE A 871 20.27 2.95 -28.53
N ASP A 872 20.13 4.09 -29.20
CA ASP A 872 21.20 5.10 -29.27
C ASP A 872 21.58 5.62 -27.86
N ASP A 873 22.86 5.94 -27.67
CA ASP A 873 23.34 6.60 -26.45
C ASP A 873 23.06 8.11 -26.53
N PHE A 874 21.91 8.52 -26.02
CA PHE A 874 21.50 9.92 -26.00
C PHE A 874 22.23 10.71 -24.92
N GLN A 875 22.70 11.91 -25.27
CA GLN A 875 23.12 12.89 -24.27
C GLN A 875 21.90 13.28 -23.43
N ILE A 876 21.94 13.03 -22.11
CA ILE A 876 20.83 13.34 -21.22
C ILE A 876 20.91 14.79 -20.76
N CYS A 877 19.76 15.49 -20.80
CA CYS A 877 19.63 16.83 -20.24
C CYS A 877 19.85 16.79 -18.72
N PRO A 878 20.91 17.43 -18.19
CA PRO A 878 21.18 17.41 -16.77
C PRO A 878 20.13 18.24 -16.04
N VAL A 879 19.68 17.73 -14.89
CA VAL A 879 18.76 18.46 -14.02
C VAL A 879 19.58 19.27 -13.04
N ARG A 880 19.32 20.57 -12.98
CA ARG A 880 19.97 21.51 -12.07
C ARG A 880 18.94 22.22 -11.20
N VAL A 881 19.36 22.62 -10.01
CA VAL A 881 18.58 23.52 -9.18
C VAL A 881 18.53 24.87 -9.92
N PRO A 882 17.33 25.43 -10.19
CA PRO A 882 17.20 26.73 -10.86
C PRO A 882 17.99 27.81 -10.11
N ARG A 883 18.58 28.79 -10.80
CA ARG A 883 19.28 29.91 -10.11
C ARG A 883 18.30 30.91 -9.53
N VAL A 884 17.09 30.97 -10.08
CA VAL A 884 15.98 31.76 -9.56
C VAL A 884 15.11 30.87 -8.67
N ALA A 885 14.76 31.38 -7.49
CA ALA A 885 13.90 30.65 -6.57
C ALA A 885 12.52 30.34 -7.19
N PRO A 886 11.94 29.16 -6.96
CA PRO A 886 10.66 28.76 -7.55
C PRO A 886 9.51 29.75 -7.32
N TRP A 887 9.47 30.39 -6.15
CA TRP A 887 8.47 31.41 -5.80
C TRP A 887 8.78 32.81 -6.38
N LEU A 888 9.78 32.95 -7.24
CA LEU A 888 10.06 34.16 -8.01
C LEU A 888 9.88 33.94 -9.52
N LEU A 889 9.53 32.73 -9.95
CA LEU A 889 9.24 32.44 -11.36
C LEU A 889 7.98 33.22 -11.79
N PRO A 890 7.90 33.64 -13.07
CA PRO A 890 6.78 34.44 -13.55
C PRO A 890 5.55 33.55 -13.79
N GLU A 891 4.37 34.16 -13.71
CA GLU A 891 3.16 33.52 -14.23
C GLU A 891 3.14 33.65 -15.76
N VAL A 892 2.92 32.52 -16.42
CA VAL A 892 2.83 32.46 -17.88
C VAL A 892 1.36 32.39 -18.25
N PHE A 893 0.89 33.40 -18.98
CA PHE A 893 -0.45 33.45 -19.55
C PHE A 893 -0.31 33.29 -21.07
N PRO A 894 -0.28 32.04 -21.58
CA PRO A 894 -0.26 31.84 -23.02
C PRO A 894 -1.56 32.37 -23.63
N CYS A 895 -1.47 32.98 -24.80
CA CYS A 895 -2.63 33.24 -25.64
C CYS A 895 -3.21 31.90 -26.06
N THR A 896 -4.30 31.48 -25.41
CA THR A 896 -5.02 30.24 -25.72
C THR A 896 -6.45 30.53 -26.14
N CYS A 897 -6.71 31.67 -26.80
CA CYS A 897 -8.03 32.16 -27.22
C CYS A 897 -8.83 31.21 -28.15
N PHE A 898 -8.36 29.98 -28.36
CA PHE A 898 -8.86 28.99 -29.31
C PHE A 898 -9.01 27.58 -28.69
N THR A 899 -9.03 27.46 -27.35
CA THR A 899 -9.10 26.15 -26.64
C THR A 899 -10.44 25.45 -26.74
N ASP A 900 -11.50 26.16 -27.14
CA ASP A 900 -12.76 25.52 -27.51
C ASP A 900 -12.64 24.93 -28.93
N LYS A 901 -13.08 23.66 -29.05
CA LYS A 901 -12.86 22.75 -30.19
C LYS A 901 -12.73 23.47 -31.54
N LYS A 902 -11.61 23.19 -32.24
CA LYS A 902 -11.21 23.65 -33.59
C LYS A 902 -12.33 23.65 -34.65
N GLU A 903 -13.38 22.85 -34.44
CA GLU A 903 -14.55 22.72 -35.30
C GLU A 903 -15.51 23.93 -35.30
N PHE A 904 -15.44 24.84 -34.31
CA PHE A 904 -16.43 25.92 -34.13
C PHE A 904 -15.90 27.36 -34.36
N LEU A 905 -14.62 27.53 -34.71
CA LEU A 905 -14.00 28.86 -34.87
C LEU A 905 -13.51 29.07 -36.32
N PRO A 906 -14.23 29.87 -37.15
CA PRO A 906 -13.80 30.18 -38.51
C PRO A 906 -12.43 30.89 -38.55
N PRO A 907 -11.55 30.59 -39.54
CA PRO A 907 -10.22 31.20 -39.65
C PRO A 907 -10.17 32.75 -39.55
N PRO A 908 -11.13 33.51 -40.13
CA PRO A 908 -11.14 34.96 -40.01
C PRO A 908 -11.39 35.45 -38.58
N VAL A 909 -12.26 34.76 -37.82
CA VAL A 909 -12.55 35.09 -36.40
C VAL A 909 -11.32 34.78 -35.55
N ALA A 910 -10.68 33.65 -35.81
CA ALA A 910 -9.46 33.28 -35.09
C ALA A 910 -8.33 34.29 -35.33
N ARG A 911 -8.17 34.74 -36.59
CA ARG A 911 -7.23 35.79 -36.97
C ARG A 911 -7.55 37.14 -36.30
N SER A 912 -8.83 37.51 -36.20
CA SER A 912 -9.25 38.76 -35.53
C SER A 912 -8.95 38.76 -34.03
N LEU A 913 -9.31 37.69 -33.31
CA LEU A 913 -9.01 37.52 -31.89
C LEU A 913 -7.49 37.53 -31.62
N PHE A 914 -6.73 36.90 -32.52
CA PHE A 914 -5.26 36.97 -32.46
C PHE A 914 -4.74 38.40 -32.63
N LEU A 915 -5.26 39.17 -33.60
CA LEU A 915 -4.83 40.55 -33.82
C LEU A 915 -5.15 41.46 -32.62
N GLU A 916 -6.29 41.25 -31.97
CA GLU A 916 -6.63 41.94 -30.71
C GLU A 916 -5.65 41.57 -29.57
N HIS A 917 -5.34 40.29 -29.43
CA HIS A 917 -4.33 39.84 -28.46
C HIS A 917 -2.93 40.39 -28.78
N ALA A 918 -2.53 40.38 -30.05
CA ALA A 918 -1.24 40.91 -30.50
C ALA A 918 -1.16 42.43 -30.29
N PHE A 919 -2.27 43.15 -30.45
CA PHE A 919 -2.35 44.59 -30.18
C PHE A 919 -2.22 44.89 -28.67
N THR A 920 -2.94 44.15 -27.83
CA THR A 920 -2.84 44.28 -26.36
C THR A 920 -1.45 43.94 -25.82
N HIS A 921 -0.70 43.08 -26.53
CA HIS A 921 0.64 42.62 -26.14
C HIS A 921 1.74 43.13 -27.08
N ARG A 922 1.52 44.22 -27.82
CA ARG A 922 2.43 44.74 -28.87
C ARG A 922 3.85 45.09 -28.39
N GLU A 923 4.01 45.36 -27.08
CA GLU A 923 5.29 45.68 -26.45
C GLU A 923 6.05 44.43 -25.98
N SER A 924 5.46 43.24 -26.14
CA SER A 924 6.08 41.96 -25.81
C SER A 924 6.67 41.28 -27.05
N LEU A 925 7.64 40.40 -26.84
CA LEU A 925 8.20 39.52 -27.85
C LEU A 925 7.29 38.29 -28.01
N PRO A 926 6.62 38.11 -29.16
CA PRO A 926 5.76 36.94 -29.38
C PRO A 926 6.59 35.69 -29.70
N VAL A 927 6.22 34.56 -29.09
CA VAL A 927 6.74 33.23 -29.41
C VAL A 927 5.60 32.37 -29.95
N TYR A 928 5.69 32.01 -31.23
CA TYR A 928 4.67 31.20 -31.91
C TYR A 928 4.96 29.70 -31.74
N THR A 929 3.90 28.92 -31.58
CA THR A 929 3.95 27.46 -31.52
C THR A 929 3.24 26.86 -32.72
N ASP A 930 3.46 25.58 -33.05
CA ASP A 930 2.92 24.94 -34.27
C ASP A 930 1.40 24.63 -34.26
N GLY A 931 0.63 25.21 -33.33
CA GLY A 931 -0.82 25.00 -33.23
C GLY A 931 -1.26 23.56 -32.92
N SER A 932 -0.32 22.65 -32.60
CA SER A 932 -0.59 21.26 -32.26
C SER A 932 -1.05 21.09 -30.81
N ASN A 933 -1.71 19.96 -30.52
CA ASN A 933 -2.03 19.58 -29.13
C ASN A 933 -0.76 19.36 -28.27
N ASP A 934 0.35 18.98 -28.90
CA ASP A 934 1.63 18.75 -28.22
C ASP A 934 2.22 20.09 -27.74
N SER A 935 2.21 21.11 -28.60
CA SER A 935 2.59 22.48 -28.22
C SER A 935 1.68 23.08 -27.15
N CYS A 936 0.37 22.81 -27.21
CA CYS A 936 -0.56 23.24 -26.16
C CYS A 936 -0.19 22.60 -24.81
N SER A 937 0.15 21.32 -24.81
CA SER A 937 0.59 20.60 -23.60
C SER A 937 1.89 21.17 -23.02
N ALA A 938 2.84 21.59 -23.87
CA ALA A 938 4.07 22.25 -23.44
C ALA A 938 3.80 23.62 -22.78
N LEU A 939 2.87 24.41 -23.32
CA LEU A 939 2.45 25.68 -22.73
C LEU A 939 1.70 25.49 -21.41
N GLN A 940 0.81 24.50 -21.33
CA GLN A 940 0.16 24.11 -20.07
C GLN A 940 1.19 23.68 -19.01
N ALA A 941 2.28 23.03 -19.43
CA ALA A 941 3.37 22.67 -18.54
C ALA A 941 4.15 23.90 -18.03
N LEU A 942 4.27 24.98 -18.82
CA LEU A 942 4.83 26.26 -18.38
C LEU A 942 3.92 26.98 -17.38
N CYS A 943 2.61 26.83 -17.52
CA CYS A 943 1.64 27.31 -16.52
C CYS A 943 1.66 26.48 -15.22
N ASN A 944 2.26 25.28 -15.24
CA ASN A 944 2.34 24.41 -14.08
C ASN A 944 3.61 24.66 -13.25
N PHE A 945 3.45 25.42 -12.17
CA PHE A 945 4.53 25.79 -11.25
C PHE A 945 5.15 24.60 -10.48
N ASN A 946 4.49 23.45 -10.46
CA ASN A 946 4.99 22.22 -9.85
C ASN A 946 5.77 21.33 -10.84
N SER A 947 6.04 21.82 -12.06
CA SER A 947 6.79 21.06 -13.05
C SER A 947 8.21 20.74 -12.56
N SER A 948 8.62 19.50 -12.79
CA SER A 948 9.99 19.02 -12.56
C SER A 948 10.75 18.79 -13.88
N HIS A 949 10.16 19.25 -14.99
CA HIS A 949 10.73 19.08 -16.30
C HIS A 949 11.88 20.07 -16.53
N PRO A 950 13.10 19.61 -16.88
CA PRO A 950 14.28 20.48 -16.95
C PRO A 950 14.14 21.62 -17.96
N LEU A 951 13.51 21.37 -19.12
CA LEU A 951 13.30 22.40 -20.13
C LEU A 951 12.27 23.45 -19.69
N VAL A 952 11.22 23.04 -18.97
CA VAL A 952 10.19 23.96 -18.47
C VAL A 952 10.80 24.90 -17.44
N LEU A 953 11.58 24.36 -16.49
CA LEU A 953 12.28 25.16 -15.49
C LEU A 953 13.29 26.11 -16.14
N ALA A 954 14.04 25.66 -17.15
CA ALA A 954 14.96 26.50 -17.90
C ALA A 954 14.25 27.65 -18.61
N ILE A 955 13.13 27.39 -19.28
CA ILE A 955 12.33 28.44 -19.94
C ILE A 955 11.83 29.46 -18.91
N LEU A 956 11.26 29.02 -17.79
CA LEU A 956 10.77 29.92 -16.74
C LEU A 956 11.91 30.79 -16.17
N GLU A 957 13.11 30.23 -15.99
CA GLU A 957 14.29 30.97 -15.57
C GLU A 957 14.71 32.02 -16.61
N TRP A 958 14.71 31.67 -17.90
CA TRP A 958 14.96 32.61 -18.99
C TRP A 958 13.94 33.75 -19.02
N LEU A 959 12.67 33.48 -18.76
CA LEU A 959 11.64 34.52 -18.68
C LEU A 959 11.91 35.52 -17.55
N VAL A 960 12.41 35.07 -16.39
CA VAL A 960 12.84 35.98 -15.31
C VAL A 960 14.01 36.85 -15.78
N LEU A 961 15.02 36.23 -16.39
CA LEU A 961 16.22 36.95 -16.85
C LEU A 961 15.90 37.98 -17.94
N LEU A 962 14.99 37.66 -18.86
CA LEU A 962 14.49 38.57 -19.88
C LEU A 962 13.65 39.70 -19.27
N GLY A 963 12.77 39.38 -18.31
CA GLY A 963 12.00 40.36 -17.56
C GLY A 963 12.87 41.38 -16.82
N ARG A 964 13.97 40.93 -16.19
CA ARG A 964 14.98 41.80 -15.57
C ARG A 964 15.67 42.75 -16.55
N ARG A 965 15.66 42.43 -17.84
CA ARG A 965 16.18 43.28 -18.93
C ARG A 965 15.09 44.11 -19.61
N GLY A 966 13.89 44.21 -19.02
CA GLY A 966 12.75 44.93 -19.59
C GLY A 966 12.13 44.26 -20.81
N ARG A 967 12.40 42.97 -21.06
CA ARG A 967 11.83 42.22 -22.19
C ARG A 967 10.66 41.38 -21.69
N LYS A 968 9.44 41.70 -22.12
CA LYS A 968 8.24 40.89 -21.87
C LYS A 968 8.10 39.86 -23.00
N VAL A 969 7.81 38.61 -22.68
CA VAL A 969 7.62 37.53 -23.67
C VAL A 969 6.18 37.04 -23.57
N THR A 970 5.54 36.82 -24.72
CA THR A 970 4.18 36.31 -24.81
C THR A 970 4.17 35.05 -25.66
N PHE A 971 3.59 33.97 -25.13
CA PHE A 971 3.45 32.71 -25.87
C PHE A 971 2.12 32.69 -26.60
N CYS A 972 2.16 32.37 -27.89
CA CYS A 972 1.00 32.36 -28.77
C CYS A 972 0.71 30.94 -29.25
N TRP A 973 -0.40 30.36 -28.79
CA TRP A 973 -0.94 29.12 -29.35
C TRP A 973 -2.17 29.44 -30.19
N VAL A 974 -2.07 29.21 -31.50
CA VAL A 974 -3.13 29.49 -32.46
C VAL A 974 -3.32 28.24 -33.33
N PRO A 975 -4.57 27.83 -33.64
CA PRO A 975 -4.79 26.69 -34.55
C PRO A 975 -4.03 26.88 -35.87
N ALA A 976 -3.45 25.79 -36.41
CA ALA A 976 -2.82 25.83 -37.72
C ALA A 976 -3.82 26.16 -38.84
N HIS A 977 -3.34 26.76 -39.94
CA HIS A 977 -4.10 27.11 -41.14
C HIS A 977 -5.14 28.23 -40.94
N VAL A 978 -4.81 29.22 -40.11
CA VAL A 978 -5.65 30.40 -39.87
C VAL A 978 -5.10 31.69 -40.50
N GLY A 979 -3.96 31.61 -41.19
CA GLY A 979 -3.38 32.75 -41.92
C GLY A 979 -2.61 33.73 -41.02
N VAL A 980 -2.07 33.25 -39.90
CA VAL A 980 -1.14 34.00 -39.03
C VAL A 980 0.29 33.59 -39.41
N ASP A 981 1.02 34.48 -40.08
CA ASP A 981 2.33 34.20 -40.73
C ASP A 981 3.34 33.49 -39.81
N GLY A 982 3.54 33.99 -38.58
CA GLY A 982 4.45 33.36 -37.60
C GLY A 982 4.03 31.95 -37.17
N ASN A 983 2.72 31.67 -37.13
CA ASN A 983 2.16 30.36 -36.79
C ASN A 983 2.26 29.38 -37.96
N GLU A 984 1.94 29.82 -39.18
CA GLU A 984 2.08 29.00 -40.40
C GLU A 984 3.55 28.62 -40.62
N ARG A 985 4.49 29.52 -40.32
CA ARG A 985 5.93 29.23 -40.37
C ARG A 985 6.35 28.20 -39.33
N ALA A 986 5.81 28.29 -38.10
CA ALA A 986 6.09 27.30 -37.04
C ALA A 986 5.55 25.90 -37.43
N ASP A 987 4.32 25.82 -37.93
CA ASP A 987 3.70 24.58 -38.43
C ASP A 987 4.45 23.98 -39.62
N ALA A 988 4.85 24.80 -40.61
CA ALA A 988 5.63 24.36 -41.75
C ALA A 988 6.98 23.76 -41.34
N LEU A 989 7.69 24.39 -40.39
CA LEU A 989 8.96 23.89 -39.85
C LEU A 989 8.75 22.59 -39.06
N ALA A 990 7.70 22.48 -38.26
CA ALA A 990 7.37 21.24 -37.53
C ALA A 990 7.11 20.07 -38.51
N LYS A 991 6.32 20.29 -39.58
CA LYS A 991 6.07 19.31 -40.64
C LYS A 991 7.34 18.89 -41.40
N ALA A 992 8.26 19.83 -41.65
CA ALA A 992 9.55 19.55 -42.27
C ALA A 992 10.45 18.65 -41.40
N VAL A 993 10.29 18.70 -40.07
CA VAL A 993 11.02 17.82 -39.14
C VAL A 993 10.43 16.41 -39.12
N VAL A 994 9.09 16.27 -39.09
CA VAL A 994 8.42 14.96 -39.06
C VAL A 994 8.66 14.15 -40.35
N SER A 995 8.81 14.83 -41.49
CA SER A 995 9.08 14.19 -42.78
C SER A 995 10.52 13.65 -42.93
N ASN A 996 11.46 14.10 -42.10
CA ASN A 996 12.81 13.55 -42.04
C ASN A 996 12.85 12.34 -41.09
N SER A 997 13.03 11.13 -41.63
CA SER A 997 12.94 9.85 -40.91
C SER A 997 14.07 9.57 -39.89
N ARG A 998 14.91 10.56 -39.58
CA ARG A 998 15.97 10.46 -38.58
C ARG A 998 15.74 11.54 -37.51
N PRO A 999 15.78 11.18 -36.22
CA PRO A 999 15.64 12.16 -35.14
C PRO A 999 16.68 13.28 -35.33
N PRO A 1000 16.29 14.56 -35.24
CA PRO A 1000 17.22 15.67 -35.35
C PRO A 1000 18.24 15.56 -34.21
N ALA A 1001 19.51 15.40 -34.61
CA ALA A 1001 20.72 15.66 -33.84
C ALA A 1001 20.96 14.81 -32.57
N ARG A 1002 21.98 13.94 -32.67
CA ARG A 1002 22.82 13.45 -31.55
C ARG A 1002 23.47 14.59 -30.71
N HIS A 1003 23.15 15.86 -30.96
CA HIS A 1003 23.84 17.03 -30.42
C HIS A 1003 23.02 17.84 -29.40
N HIS A 1004 21.73 17.54 -29.18
CA HIS A 1004 20.92 18.23 -28.17
C HIS A 1004 20.60 17.31 -26.97
N PRO A 1005 20.88 17.74 -25.73
CA PRO A 1005 20.56 16.95 -24.55
C PRO A 1005 19.05 16.71 -24.42
N VAL A 1006 18.65 15.45 -24.31
CA VAL A 1006 17.23 15.03 -24.22
C VAL A 1006 16.84 14.81 -22.76
N PRO A 1007 15.70 15.35 -22.28
CA PRO A 1007 15.18 15.01 -20.97
C PRO A 1007 14.92 13.50 -20.86
N ALA A 1008 15.47 12.86 -19.83
CA ALA A 1008 15.34 11.42 -19.67
C ALA A 1008 13.91 10.91 -19.40
N VAL A 1009 12.92 11.79 -19.21
CA VAL A 1009 11.50 11.42 -19.16
C VAL A 1009 10.95 11.20 -20.57
N ASP A 1010 11.42 11.98 -21.54
CA ASP A 1010 10.96 11.99 -22.93
C ASP A 1010 11.50 10.80 -23.73
N LEU A 1011 12.56 10.14 -23.23
CA LEU A 1011 13.07 8.89 -23.80
C LEU A 1011 12.17 7.69 -23.46
N ARG A 1012 11.24 7.81 -22.52
CA ARG A 1012 10.42 6.67 -22.08
C ARG A 1012 9.58 6.07 -23.22
N PRO A 1013 8.84 6.85 -24.04
CA PRO A 1013 8.10 6.31 -25.19
C PRO A 1013 9.02 5.66 -26.23
N TYR A 1014 10.20 6.24 -26.50
CA TYR A 1014 11.18 5.67 -27.41
C TYR A 1014 11.70 4.30 -26.92
N ILE A 1015 12.04 4.18 -25.64
CA ILE A 1015 12.44 2.91 -25.02
C ILE A 1015 11.30 1.89 -25.09
N ASP A 1016 10.07 2.31 -24.77
CA ASP A 1016 8.90 1.43 -24.84
C ASP A 1016 8.61 0.94 -26.26
N ALA A 1017 8.77 1.82 -27.27
CA ALA A 1017 8.63 1.47 -28.68
C ALA A 1017 9.72 0.50 -29.15
N THR A 1018 10.98 0.74 -28.75
CA THR A 1018 12.12 -0.13 -29.10
C THR A 1018 11.97 -1.52 -28.49
N VAL A 1019 11.59 -1.59 -27.21
CA VAL A 1019 11.32 -2.86 -26.52
C VAL A 1019 10.13 -3.58 -27.17
N ARG A 1020 9.11 -2.84 -27.61
CA ARG A 1020 7.98 -3.40 -28.36
C ARG A 1020 8.42 -3.95 -29.71
N SER A 1021 9.34 -3.27 -30.40
CA SER A 1021 9.94 -3.75 -31.67
C SER A 1021 10.71 -5.05 -31.45
N CYS A 1022 11.61 -5.09 -30.46
CA CYS A 1022 12.35 -6.30 -30.10
C CYS A 1022 11.40 -7.47 -29.75
N TRP A 1023 10.27 -7.17 -29.10
CA TRP A 1023 9.26 -8.18 -28.81
C TRP A 1023 8.50 -8.62 -30.07
N GLN A 1024 8.22 -7.70 -30.99
CA GLN A 1024 7.61 -7.99 -32.29
C GLN A 1024 8.53 -8.91 -33.12
N ASP A 1025 9.84 -8.64 -33.17
CA ASP A 1025 10.80 -9.50 -33.87
C ASP A 1025 10.83 -10.92 -33.29
N ARG A 1026 10.79 -11.04 -31.96
CA ARG A 1026 10.65 -12.34 -31.28
C ARG A 1026 9.33 -13.03 -31.60
N TRP A 1027 8.25 -12.27 -31.81
CA TRP A 1027 6.95 -12.82 -32.19
C TRP A 1027 6.94 -13.29 -33.65
N ASP A 1028 7.60 -12.55 -34.54
CA ASP A 1028 7.71 -12.87 -35.96
C ASP A 1028 8.63 -14.07 -36.22
N ALA A 1029 9.66 -14.25 -35.38
CA ALA A 1029 10.53 -15.42 -35.43
C ALA A 1029 9.86 -16.72 -34.98
N ILE A 1030 8.70 -16.68 -34.33
CA ILE A 1030 7.97 -17.89 -33.96
C ILE A 1030 7.32 -18.48 -35.22
N GLY A 1031 7.60 -19.76 -35.47
CA GLY A 1031 7.01 -20.55 -36.56
C GLY A 1031 5.50 -20.78 -36.39
N ALA A 1032 5.01 -21.98 -36.70
CA ALA A 1032 3.58 -22.29 -36.64
C ALA A 1032 2.98 -22.02 -35.25
N ASN A 1033 2.12 -21.00 -35.13
CA ASN A 1033 1.44 -20.62 -33.90
C ASN A 1033 0.01 -20.14 -34.19
N LYS A 1034 -0.98 -20.81 -33.58
CA LYS A 1034 -2.41 -20.56 -33.83
C LYS A 1034 -2.84 -19.11 -33.59
N LEU A 1035 -2.25 -18.44 -32.60
CA LEU A 1035 -2.57 -17.04 -32.34
C LEU A 1035 -1.94 -16.12 -33.39
N ARG A 1036 -0.80 -16.47 -33.97
CA ARG A 1036 -0.11 -15.66 -34.98
C ARG A 1036 -0.91 -15.56 -36.28
N ASP A 1037 -1.65 -16.61 -36.62
CA ASP A 1037 -2.62 -16.60 -37.73
C ASP A 1037 -3.74 -15.56 -37.54
N ILE A 1038 -4.01 -15.15 -36.31
CA ILE A 1038 -5.05 -14.18 -35.93
C ILE A 1038 -4.44 -12.81 -35.58
N ARG A 1039 -3.25 -12.79 -35.00
CA ARG A 1039 -2.58 -11.59 -34.49
C ARG A 1039 -1.12 -11.56 -34.94
N GLN A 1040 -0.88 -10.91 -36.06
CA GLN A 1040 0.46 -10.73 -36.61
C GLN A 1040 1.22 -9.60 -35.89
N ARG A 1041 0.54 -8.49 -35.56
CA ARG A 1041 1.15 -7.34 -34.88
C ARG A 1041 0.76 -7.26 -33.40
N LEU A 1042 1.71 -6.99 -32.52
CA LEU A 1042 1.46 -6.81 -31.07
C LEU A 1042 0.49 -5.64 -30.82
N GLY A 1043 -0.52 -5.84 -29.97
CA GLY A 1043 -1.49 -4.80 -29.63
C GLY A 1043 -2.39 -5.16 -28.45
N LEU A 1044 -3.12 -4.16 -27.97
CA LEU A 1044 -4.21 -4.38 -27.02
C LEU A 1044 -5.45 -4.88 -27.76
N TRP A 1045 -6.19 -5.77 -27.11
CA TRP A 1045 -7.52 -6.18 -27.55
C TRP A 1045 -8.59 -5.30 -26.90
N SER A 1046 -9.71 -5.11 -27.59
CA SER A 1046 -10.91 -4.49 -27.06
C SER A 1046 -11.89 -5.54 -26.52
N PHE A 1047 -12.22 -5.47 -25.22
CA PHE A 1047 -13.20 -6.32 -24.55
C PHE A 1047 -14.38 -5.53 -23.97
N SER A 1048 -14.63 -4.32 -24.48
CA SER A 1048 -15.62 -3.41 -23.90
C SER A 1048 -17.02 -4.04 -23.84
N GLY A 1049 -17.63 -4.02 -22.64
CA GLY A 1049 -18.99 -4.52 -22.42
C GLY A 1049 -19.14 -6.04 -22.31
N LEU A 1050 -18.07 -6.84 -22.48
CA LEU A 1050 -18.15 -8.30 -22.38
C LEU A 1050 -18.15 -8.80 -20.94
N SER A 1051 -18.88 -9.90 -20.71
CA SER A 1051 -18.83 -10.61 -19.43
C SER A 1051 -17.52 -11.41 -19.30
N ARG A 1052 -17.11 -11.70 -18.07
CA ARG A 1052 -15.91 -12.53 -17.79
C ARG A 1052 -15.90 -13.88 -18.52
N ARG A 1053 -17.07 -14.50 -18.67
CA ARG A 1053 -17.24 -15.77 -19.40
C ARG A 1053 -16.85 -15.60 -20.87
N TRP A 1054 -17.29 -14.51 -21.49
CA TRP A 1054 -17.01 -14.20 -22.89
C TRP A 1054 -15.56 -13.80 -23.12
N GLU A 1055 -14.97 -12.99 -22.24
CA GLU A 1055 -13.53 -12.67 -22.30
C GLU A 1055 -12.68 -13.94 -22.28
N THR A 1056 -12.98 -14.87 -21.36
CA THR A 1056 -12.24 -16.13 -21.21
C THR A 1056 -12.41 -17.03 -22.43
N ALA A 1057 -13.63 -17.13 -22.95
CA ALA A 1057 -13.91 -17.93 -24.15
C ALA A 1057 -13.15 -17.40 -25.37
N LEU A 1058 -13.15 -16.08 -25.60
CA LEU A 1058 -12.43 -15.45 -26.71
C LEU A 1058 -10.92 -15.69 -26.62
N VAL A 1059 -10.32 -15.53 -25.44
CA VAL A 1059 -8.89 -15.83 -25.21
C VAL A 1059 -8.58 -17.28 -25.58
N ARG A 1060 -9.40 -18.23 -25.14
CA ARG A 1060 -9.18 -19.66 -25.39
C ARG A 1060 -9.35 -20.02 -26.86
N LEU A 1061 -10.32 -19.41 -27.55
CA LEU A 1061 -10.50 -19.54 -28.99
C LEU A 1061 -9.30 -18.98 -29.75
N ARG A 1062 -8.85 -17.76 -29.42
CA ARG A 1062 -7.72 -17.08 -30.08
C ARG A 1062 -6.39 -17.82 -29.89
N ILE A 1063 -6.10 -18.29 -28.67
CA ILE A 1063 -4.93 -19.13 -28.39
C ILE A 1063 -5.09 -20.51 -29.05
N GLY A 1064 -6.32 -20.92 -29.37
CA GLY A 1064 -6.63 -22.22 -29.93
C GLY A 1064 -6.57 -23.36 -28.91
N HIS A 1065 -6.71 -23.05 -27.62
CA HIS A 1065 -6.66 -23.98 -26.48
C HIS A 1065 -8.00 -24.00 -25.75
N THR A 1066 -8.86 -24.96 -26.09
CA THR A 1066 -10.20 -25.16 -25.52
C THR A 1066 -10.29 -26.54 -24.84
N LEU A 1067 -11.33 -26.84 -24.03
CA LEU A 1067 -11.49 -28.21 -23.50
C LEU A 1067 -11.71 -29.22 -24.63
N LEU A 1068 -12.46 -28.82 -25.68
CA LEU A 1068 -12.68 -29.64 -26.87
C LEU A 1068 -11.40 -30.03 -27.59
N THR A 1069 -10.46 -29.11 -27.70
CA THR A 1069 -9.28 -29.30 -28.55
C THR A 1069 -8.05 -29.75 -27.76
N HIS A 1070 -7.98 -29.48 -26.44
CA HIS A 1070 -6.79 -29.72 -25.61
C HIS A 1070 -7.13 -30.39 -24.26
N GLY A 1071 -8.39 -30.75 -24.00
CA GLY A 1071 -8.78 -31.50 -22.80
C GLY A 1071 -8.04 -32.84 -22.70
N PHE A 1072 -7.83 -33.51 -23.85
CA PHE A 1072 -7.08 -34.77 -23.92
C PHE A 1072 -5.66 -34.68 -23.33
N LEU A 1073 -4.99 -33.52 -23.42
CA LEU A 1073 -3.66 -33.32 -22.81
C LEU A 1073 -3.73 -33.25 -21.27
N MET A 1074 -4.85 -32.78 -20.73
CA MET A 1074 -5.08 -32.73 -19.28
C MET A 1074 -5.47 -34.11 -18.74
N GLU A 1075 -6.21 -34.87 -19.54
CA GLU A 1075 -6.69 -36.23 -19.22
C GLU A 1075 -5.72 -37.34 -19.62
N ARG A 1076 -4.63 -37.00 -20.35
CA ARG A 1076 -3.68 -37.95 -20.96
C ARG A 1076 -4.35 -38.96 -21.91
N ALA A 1077 -5.35 -38.51 -22.67
CA ALA A 1077 -6.08 -39.27 -23.68
C ALA A 1077 -5.52 -39.05 -25.11
N HIS A 1078 -6.14 -39.67 -26.12
CA HIS A 1078 -5.79 -39.44 -27.53
C HIS A 1078 -6.36 -38.10 -28.05
N PRO A 1079 -5.73 -37.48 -29.07
CA PRO A 1079 -6.25 -36.28 -29.70
C PRO A 1079 -7.68 -36.49 -30.23
N PRO A 1080 -8.59 -35.52 -30.01
CA PRO A 1080 -9.98 -35.63 -30.45
C PRO A 1080 -10.10 -35.43 -31.96
N TYR A 1081 -11.01 -36.18 -32.58
CA TYR A 1081 -11.42 -36.03 -33.97
C TYR A 1081 -12.86 -35.53 -34.04
N CYS A 1082 -13.24 -34.90 -35.15
CA CYS A 1082 -14.62 -34.52 -35.40
C CYS A 1082 -15.45 -35.76 -35.75
N ASP A 1083 -16.56 -35.98 -35.06
CA ASP A 1083 -17.45 -37.13 -35.28
C ASP A 1083 -18.05 -37.15 -36.70
N ASP A 1084 -18.26 -35.97 -37.31
CA ASP A 1084 -18.93 -35.85 -38.60
C ASP A 1084 -18.00 -36.01 -39.81
N CYS A 1085 -16.72 -35.65 -39.68
CA CYS A 1085 -15.78 -35.61 -40.82
C CYS A 1085 -14.43 -36.30 -40.55
N LEU A 1086 -14.21 -36.84 -39.36
CA LEU A 1086 -13.03 -37.61 -38.97
C LEU A 1086 -11.68 -36.87 -39.15
N VAL A 1087 -11.70 -35.54 -39.16
CA VAL A 1087 -10.51 -34.68 -39.16
C VAL A 1087 -10.14 -34.30 -37.72
N PRO A 1088 -8.86 -34.09 -37.37
CA PRO A 1088 -8.45 -33.63 -36.05
C PRO A 1088 -9.21 -32.37 -35.61
N LEU A 1089 -9.74 -32.39 -34.39
CA LEU A 1089 -10.58 -31.32 -33.87
C LEU A 1089 -9.73 -30.10 -33.48
N THR A 1090 -9.84 -29.02 -34.26
CA THR A 1090 -9.16 -27.75 -34.00
C THR A 1090 -10.16 -26.58 -33.92
N VAL A 1091 -9.75 -25.43 -33.38
CA VAL A 1091 -10.60 -24.23 -33.39
C VAL A 1091 -10.86 -23.75 -34.83
N ARG A 1092 -9.87 -23.88 -35.70
CA ARG A 1092 -10.01 -23.62 -37.15
C ARG A 1092 -11.10 -24.50 -37.74
N HIS A 1093 -11.05 -25.79 -37.43
CA HIS A 1093 -12.06 -26.72 -37.87
C HIS A 1093 -13.46 -26.34 -37.37
N LEU A 1094 -13.61 -26.11 -36.05
CA LEU A 1094 -14.89 -25.79 -35.41
C LEU A 1094 -15.53 -24.49 -35.91
N ILE A 1095 -14.72 -23.46 -36.22
CA ILE A 1095 -15.24 -22.14 -36.57
C ILE A 1095 -15.37 -21.98 -38.09
N VAL A 1096 -14.40 -22.43 -38.90
CA VAL A 1096 -14.31 -22.06 -40.32
C VAL A 1096 -14.32 -23.22 -41.32
N GLU A 1097 -14.00 -24.47 -40.94
CA GLU A 1097 -13.88 -25.58 -41.93
C GLU A 1097 -14.99 -26.65 -41.81
N CYS A 1098 -15.51 -26.94 -40.61
CA CYS A 1098 -16.43 -28.07 -40.39
C CYS A 1098 -17.71 -27.93 -41.23
N PRO A 1099 -18.13 -28.93 -42.02
CA PRO A 1099 -19.36 -28.86 -42.81
C PRO A 1099 -20.65 -28.83 -41.97
N SER A 1100 -20.63 -29.54 -40.82
CA SER A 1100 -21.79 -29.80 -39.97
C SER A 1100 -22.53 -28.52 -39.50
N PRO A 1101 -21.86 -27.49 -38.91
CA PRO A 1101 -22.53 -26.23 -38.55
C PRO A 1101 -22.58 -25.20 -39.70
N GLY A 1102 -22.57 -25.64 -40.97
CA GLY A 1102 -22.45 -24.76 -42.14
C GLY A 1102 -23.55 -23.71 -42.26
N ASP A 1103 -24.80 -24.05 -41.98
CA ASP A 1103 -25.94 -23.10 -42.00
C ASP A 1103 -25.84 -22.07 -40.89
N LEU A 1104 -25.45 -22.51 -39.69
CA LEU A 1104 -25.27 -21.63 -38.54
C LEU A 1104 -24.12 -20.65 -38.77
N ARG A 1105 -23.03 -21.13 -39.39
CA ARG A 1105 -21.90 -20.29 -39.84
C ARG A 1105 -22.35 -19.25 -40.85
N ARG A 1106 -23.15 -19.62 -41.85
CA ARG A 1106 -23.71 -18.68 -42.84
C ARG A 1106 -24.62 -17.64 -42.19
N ARG A 1107 -25.44 -18.04 -41.21
CA ARG A 1107 -26.36 -17.13 -40.50
C ARG A 1107 -25.63 -16.07 -39.70
N HIS A 1108 -24.66 -16.48 -38.89
CA HIS A 1108 -24.01 -15.57 -37.92
C HIS A 1108 -22.72 -14.95 -38.45
N LEU A 1109 -21.95 -15.64 -39.30
CA LEU A 1109 -20.63 -15.18 -39.73
C LEU A 1109 -20.58 -14.65 -41.17
N SER A 1110 -21.72 -14.47 -41.85
CA SER A 1110 -21.79 -14.03 -43.26
C SER A 1110 -20.94 -12.80 -43.58
N GLU A 1111 -20.84 -11.84 -42.65
CA GLU A 1111 -20.04 -10.62 -42.78
C GLU A 1111 -18.52 -10.90 -42.90
N TYR A 1112 -18.04 -12.04 -42.40
CA TYR A 1112 -16.63 -12.44 -42.45
C TYR A 1112 -16.30 -13.36 -43.64
N ARG A 1113 -17.26 -13.59 -44.54
CA ARG A 1113 -17.09 -14.47 -45.70
C ARG A 1113 -16.26 -13.77 -46.77
N LYS A 1114 -15.20 -14.42 -47.24
CA LYS A 1114 -14.35 -13.94 -48.35
C LYS A 1114 -15.06 -14.05 -49.69
N GLY A 1115 -14.55 -13.34 -50.69
CA GLY A 1115 -15.06 -13.38 -52.07
C GLY A 1115 -15.02 -14.77 -52.73
N ASP A 1116 -14.14 -15.67 -52.26
CA ASP A 1116 -14.07 -17.08 -52.68
C ASP A 1116 -15.05 -17.99 -51.92
N GLY A 1117 -15.87 -17.43 -51.03
CA GLY A 1117 -16.84 -18.13 -50.23
C GLY A 1117 -16.31 -18.76 -48.94
N SER A 1118 -15.00 -18.67 -48.66
CA SER A 1118 -14.36 -19.22 -47.46
C SER A 1118 -14.36 -18.25 -46.27
N TYR A 1119 -13.96 -18.72 -45.08
CA TYR A 1119 -13.84 -17.92 -43.86
C TYR A 1119 -12.40 -17.98 -43.32
N SER A 1120 -11.92 -16.89 -42.71
CA SER A 1120 -10.63 -16.85 -42.01
C SER A 1120 -10.79 -16.61 -40.52
N LEU A 1121 -10.01 -17.31 -39.69
CA LEU A 1121 -9.94 -17.03 -38.25
C LEU A 1121 -9.47 -15.60 -37.95
N PHE A 1122 -8.62 -15.02 -38.82
CA PHE A 1122 -8.19 -13.63 -38.71
C PHE A 1122 -9.39 -12.67 -38.77
N GLN A 1123 -10.33 -12.89 -39.70
CA GLN A 1123 -11.52 -12.05 -39.83
C GLN A 1123 -12.52 -12.30 -38.69
N VAL A 1124 -12.70 -13.55 -38.27
CA VAL A 1124 -13.71 -13.93 -37.27
C VAL A 1124 -13.28 -13.62 -35.82
N LEU A 1125 -11.98 -13.74 -35.51
CA LEU A 1125 -11.44 -13.61 -34.15
C LEU A 1125 -10.43 -12.46 -33.99
N GLY A 1126 -9.94 -11.87 -35.08
CA GLY A 1126 -9.01 -10.73 -35.08
C GLY A 1126 -9.74 -9.39 -34.90
N GLU A 1127 -8.97 -8.29 -34.91
CA GLU A 1127 -9.47 -6.92 -34.80
C GLU A 1127 -8.85 -6.10 -35.92
N GLU A 1128 -9.56 -5.92 -37.03
CA GLU A 1128 -9.24 -4.84 -37.98
C GLU A 1128 -10.26 -3.70 -37.92
N ASP A 1129 -11.58 -3.93 -37.87
CA ASP A 1129 -12.56 -2.83 -37.75
C ASP A 1129 -13.90 -3.20 -37.10
N CYS A 1130 -14.00 -4.37 -36.48
CA CYS A 1130 -15.23 -4.83 -35.86
C CYS A 1130 -14.92 -5.27 -34.44
N CYS A 1131 -15.63 -4.70 -33.47
CA CYS A 1131 -15.83 -5.34 -32.17
C CYS A 1131 -16.11 -6.82 -32.45
N VAL A 1132 -15.26 -7.75 -32.01
CA VAL A 1132 -15.68 -9.16 -31.91
C VAL A 1132 -16.80 -9.14 -30.85
N GLY A 1133 -18.08 -8.98 -31.14
CA GLY A 1133 -18.84 -9.22 -32.37
C GLY A 1133 -19.95 -10.12 -31.89
N GLY A 1134 -21.11 -9.54 -31.57
CA GLY A 1134 -22.26 -10.28 -31.03
C GLY A 1134 -22.49 -11.55 -31.83
N ASN A 1135 -22.37 -11.45 -33.15
CA ASN A 1135 -22.42 -12.52 -34.14
C ASN A 1135 -21.47 -13.72 -33.88
N THR A 1136 -20.18 -13.51 -33.62
CA THR A 1136 -19.25 -14.60 -33.28
C THR A 1136 -19.60 -15.25 -31.95
N LEU A 1137 -20.05 -14.45 -30.97
CA LEU A 1137 -20.48 -14.97 -29.67
C LEU A 1137 -21.79 -15.76 -29.79
N SER A 1138 -22.75 -15.28 -30.59
CA SER A 1138 -24.01 -15.95 -30.91
C SER A 1138 -23.77 -17.28 -31.62
N TYR A 1139 -22.86 -17.32 -32.61
CA TYR A 1139 -22.44 -18.58 -33.23
C TYR A 1139 -21.91 -19.58 -32.20
N VAL A 1140 -21.02 -19.13 -31.32
CA VAL A 1140 -20.42 -19.98 -30.27
C VAL A 1140 -21.46 -20.48 -29.26
N GLU A 1141 -22.49 -19.69 -28.97
CA GLU A 1141 -23.59 -20.08 -28.08
C GLU A 1141 -24.54 -21.08 -28.76
N GLU A 1142 -25.05 -20.77 -29.94
CA GLU A 1142 -25.98 -21.61 -30.70
C GLU A 1142 -25.32 -22.92 -31.18
N ALA A 1143 -24.02 -22.91 -31.48
CA ALA A 1143 -23.25 -24.12 -31.79
C ALA A 1143 -22.97 -24.98 -30.55
N GLY A 1144 -23.40 -24.55 -29.36
CA GLY A 1144 -23.17 -25.26 -28.11
C GLY A 1144 -21.71 -25.32 -27.69
N LEU A 1145 -20.83 -24.44 -28.19
CA LEU A 1145 -19.40 -24.49 -27.91
C LEU A 1145 -19.06 -23.84 -26.56
N LEU A 1146 -19.84 -22.86 -26.11
CA LEU A 1146 -19.56 -22.02 -24.94
C LEU A 1146 -19.35 -22.75 -23.60
N HIS A 1147 -19.94 -23.94 -23.41
CA HIS A 1147 -19.75 -24.71 -22.17
C HIS A 1147 -18.43 -25.49 -22.13
N LYS A 1148 -17.79 -25.67 -23.30
CA LYS A 1148 -16.51 -26.35 -23.48
C LYS A 1148 -15.35 -25.36 -23.78
N LEU A 1149 -15.66 -24.07 -23.78
CA LEU A 1149 -14.72 -22.94 -23.79
C LEU A 1149 -14.52 -22.43 -22.38
#